data_AF-A0A2T4DPS5-F1
#
_entry.id   AF-A0A2T4DPS5-F1
#
_cell.length_a   1.000
_cell.length_b   1.000
_cell.length_c   1.000
_cell.angle_alpha   90.00
_cell.angle_beta   90.00
_cell.angle_gamma   90.00
#
_symmetry.space_group_name_H-M   'P 1'
#
loop_
_entity.id
_entity.type
_entity.pdbx_description
1 polymer ?
#
loop_
_entity_poly.entity_id
_entity_poly.type
_entity_poly.pdbx_seq_one_letter_code
_entity_poly.pdbx_strand_id
1 'polypeptide(L)'
;ERRDLKGAYALDSINIYNFLGERIKAYDLKYSYQFSAPSGNELSHLINIDNAAQHRLFLEEFQQVSDVEKIPPYKMIYNPIPLPNRFSNSQDNWGYFNGADNGPYLTFFNYGSRSINRRVDTLKSEAGLLKKVIYPTGGSLEIEYEHNRGYWDDFRYEGGDDFISDEVFPGNDPIVTNSAGFFKNPSLYNQQYNYYADTLTVGDGLTGDIHTNVSFVKGNCVNGTNTTDCRFLVYLKSLSSTSTYVIKYGSDHYISNVAPGKYLLIVEPIASDFDISDFEDTFNVFISWDEQIDSEQTGGEDIIYGAGKRVSKTRFSTPGQPDVVKKIIYKSEADSYSGLVLGMPNFYSTSMNSTGLSVLEKYGSLPGSPLTSFQGNQIGYSTVQVLNGENKLNGKTIYQFTNFPDGGDYKTYPYHLPIDNEWMRGKLTKREIYIYENDQFQLVDRVENTYLFGEEFSQSAPQTLLTMPPSEGTELTIERTKFYLPLASFVDDGDGGVSFKKYWQIGGFFNIRKEIRETFDSEGNSFIQEMEYEYNCLNHYKLSSKTSKNLIGSKSTIYYYPNDIEETANLGYDNFESSSEYSAINKLKTLKDNGERGYNRLIPIQVDLISSKEGGQGVSLQSTRTIFKEFNSGLVLPHIVEESIGNVPLETRLTYHEYDAIGNLLEFSKANDFHTVYLWGYNNIYPVAQIENATLEEIEVLLNMNTVQLGEGNLSQEAINLLYSKPEYKVSLYDYKVGVGLSGQNDLNRISSKYYYDKLNRLIRIEDKDGFIIEKNSYNYIND
;
A
#
# COMPACT_ATOMS: atom_id res chain seq x y z
N GLU A 1 -1.95 -1.74 29.45
CA GLU A 1 -0.61 -2.13 28.99
C GLU A 1 -0.72 -3.33 28.06
N ARG A 2 0.13 -3.41 27.04
CA ARG A 2 0.19 -4.52 26.10
C ARG A 2 0.79 -5.77 26.76
N ARG A 3 0.18 -6.94 26.56
CA ARG A 3 0.73 -8.23 27.03
C ARG A 3 1.88 -8.77 26.16
N ASP A 4 2.07 -8.21 24.97
CA ASP A 4 3.08 -8.64 24.00
C ASP A 4 4.37 -7.83 24.02
N LEU A 5 4.36 -6.66 24.69
CA LEU A 5 5.53 -5.78 24.80
C LEU A 5 5.46 -4.98 26.11
N LYS A 6 6.42 -5.24 27.00
CA LYS A 6 6.54 -4.58 28.30
C LYS A 6 6.75 -3.07 28.14
N GLY A 7 6.02 -2.26 28.91
CA GLY A 7 6.12 -0.79 28.85
C GLY A 7 5.45 -0.16 27.63
N ALA A 8 4.77 -0.96 26.79
CA ALA A 8 3.99 -0.46 25.66
C ALA A 8 2.48 -0.50 25.94
N TYR A 9 1.72 0.35 25.27
CA TYR A 9 0.27 0.49 25.44
C TYR A 9 -0.44 0.30 24.10
N ALA A 10 -1.62 -0.32 24.13
CA ALA A 10 -2.49 -0.43 22.95
C ALA A 10 -3.43 0.77 22.93
N LEU A 11 -3.85 1.18 21.74
CA LEU A 11 -4.82 2.25 21.57
C LEU A 11 -6.21 1.77 22.01
N ASP A 12 -6.68 2.21 23.17
CA ASP A 12 -7.95 1.74 23.73
C ASP A 12 -9.17 2.39 23.06
N SER A 13 -9.08 3.70 22.81
CA SER A 13 -10.14 4.44 22.12
C SER A 13 -9.61 5.62 21.32
N ILE A 14 -10.35 6.00 20.29
CA ILE A 14 -10.20 7.27 19.56
C ILE A 14 -11.39 8.12 19.92
N ASN A 15 -11.17 9.19 20.68
CA ASN A 15 -12.21 10.14 21.04
C ASN A 15 -12.10 11.36 20.12
N ILE A 16 -13.20 11.67 19.44
CA ILE A 16 -13.34 12.84 18.60
C ILE A 16 -14.09 13.87 19.42
N TYR A 17 -13.44 15.01 19.65
CA TYR A 17 -14.02 16.15 20.33
C TYR A 17 -14.32 17.23 19.31
N ASN A 18 -15.34 18.02 19.59
CA ASN A 18 -15.45 19.32 18.95
C ASN A 18 -14.42 20.30 19.54
N PHE A 19 -14.32 21.50 18.98
CA PHE A 19 -13.34 22.48 19.43
C PHE A 19 -13.62 23.05 20.84
N LEU A 20 -14.73 22.66 21.48
CA LEU A 20 -15.07 23.07 22.86
C LEU A 20 -14.72 22.00 23.88
N GLY A 21 -14.13 20.90 23.40
CA GLY A 21 -13.75 19.79 24.25
C GLY A 21 -14.92 18.86 24.61
N GLU A 22 -16.10 18.99 24.00
CA GLU A 22 -17.17 18.01 24.17
C GLU A 22 -16.96 16.83 23.22
N ARG A 23 -17.18 15.62 23.71
CA ARG A 23 -16.98 14.41 22.91
C ARG A 23 -18.17 14.19 21.98
N ILE A 24 -17.92 14.24 20.66
CA ILE A 24 -18.99 14.07 19.65
C ILE A 24 -19.12 12.63 19.19
N LYS A 25 -18.02 11.87 19.25
CA LYS A 25 -17.95 10.50 18.75
C LYS A 25 -16.75 9.80 19.36
N ALA A 26 -16.85 8.50 19.57
CA ALA A 26 -15.70 7.69 19.92
C ALA A 26 -15.67 6.39 19.13
N TYR A 27 -14.49 5.82 19.03
CA TYR A 27 -14.27 4.45 18.58
C TYR A 27 -13.59 3.70 19.70
N ASP A 28 -14.25 2.67 20.22
CA ASP A 28 -13.67 1.76 21.20
C ASP A 28 -13.00 0.61 20.44
N LEU A 29 -11.77 0.26 20.80
CA LEU A 29 -10.99 -0.80 20.15
C LEU A 29 -10.86 -1.98 21.11
N LYS A 30 -11.16 -3.18 20.62
CA LYS A 30 -11.00 -4.43 21.38
C LYS A 30 -9.97 -5.30 20.70
N TYR A 31 -9.10 -5.87 21.52
CA TYR A 31 -8.01 -6.69 21.07
C TYR A 31 -8.08 -8.11 21.61
N SER A 32 -7.53 -9.04 20.84
CA SER A 32 -7.26 -10.41 21.24
C SER A 32 -5.75 -10.69 21.20
N TYR A 33 -5.33 -11.77 21.85
CA TYR A 33 -3.95 -12.22 21.84
C TYR A 33 -3.86 -13.64 21.32
N GLN A 34 -2.93 -13.86 20.39
CA GLN A 34 -2.46 -15.20 20.05
C GLN A 34 -1.17 -15.52 20.80
N PHE A 35 -0.89 -16.81 20.97
CA PHE A 35 0.23 -17.34 21.71
C PHE A 35 1.07 -18.23 20.79
N SER A 36 2.38 -17.97 20.73
CA SER A 36 3.32 -18.88 20.08
C SER A 36 3.66 -20.04 21.00
N ALA A 37 3.68 -21.27 20.48
CA ALA A 37 4.22 -22.41 21.22
C ALA A 37 5.74 -22.23 21.47
N PRO A 38 6.30 -22.75 22.57
CA PRO A 38 7.74 -22.79 22.78
C PRO A 38 8.44 -23.53 21.63
N SER A 39 9.56 -23.01 21.14
CA SER A 39 10.34 -23.65 20.08
C SER A 39 11.85 -23.63 20.38
N GLY A 40 12.63 -24.31 19.54
CA GLY A 40 14.09 -24.27 19.59
C GLY A 40 14.70 -23.03 18.93
N ASN A 41 13.86 -22.13 18.40
CA ASN A 41 14.25 -21.00 17.56
C ASN A 41 14.48 -19.70 18.33
N GLU A 42 14.39 -19.74 19.65
CA GLU A 42 14.56 -18.58 20.51
C GLU A 42 15.76 -18.76 21.45
N LEU A 43 16.57 -17.72 21.61
CA LEU A 43 17.62 -17.72 22.62
C LEU A 43 17.00 -17.76 24.02
N SER A 44 17.29 -18.79 24.81
CA SER A 44 16.69 -18.98 26.14
C SER A 44 16.85 -17.79 27.07
N HIS A 45 17.95 -17.04 26.94
CA HIS A 45 18.18 -15.81 27.70
C HIS A 45 17.11 -14.74 27.40
N LEU A 46 16.74 -14.54 26.13
CA LEU A 46 15.74 -13.56 25.72
C LEU A 46 14.34 -13.93 26.20
N ILE A 47 14.00 -15.23 26.15
CA ILE A 47 12.73 -15.75 26.69
C ILE A 47 12.59 -15.42 28.18
N ASN A 48 13.68 -15.59 28.95
CA ASN A 48 13.67 -15.33 30.38
C ASN A 48 13.57 -13.85 30.74
N ILE A 49 14.08 -12.96 29.89
CA ILE A 49 14.03 -11.50 30.10
C ILE A 49 12.66 -10.93 29.68
N ASP A 50 12.08 -11.42 28.59
CA ASP A 50 10.82 -10.93 28.05
C ASP A 50 9.89 -12.09 27.66
N ASN A 51 9.27 -12.69 28.68
CA ASN A 51 8.26 -13.75 28.52
C ASN A 51 6.99 -13.24 27.79
N ALA A 52 6.79 -11.92 27.67
CA ALA A 52 5.69 -11.34 26.91
C ALA A 52 5.89 -11.52 25.40
N ALA A 53 7.11 -11.76 24.91
CA ALA A 53 7.43 -11.92 23.49
C ALA A 53 6.71 -13.09 22.78
N GLN A 54 6.14 -14.03 23.53
CA GLN A 54 5.30 -15.12 22.98
C GLN A 54 3.89 -14.68 22.59
N HIS A 55 3.45 -13.48 23.01
CA HIS A 55 2.13 -12.96 22.70
C HIS A 55 2.17 -12.11 21.43
N ARG A 56 1.04 -12.08 20.73
CA ARG A 56 0.81 -11.23 19.56
C ARG A 56 -0.56 -10.56 19.65
N LEU A 57 -0.56 -9.23 19.61
CA LEU A 57 -1.76 -8.41 19.69
C LEU A 57 -2.47 -8.37 18.32
N PHE A 58 -3.77 -8.63 18.31
CA PHE A 58 -4.63 -8.49 17.13
C PHE A 58 -5.83 -7.60 17.45
N LEU A 59 -6.16 -6.67 16.55
CA LEU A 59 -7.39 -5.88 16.65
C LEU A 59 -8.58 -6.77 16.29
N GLU A 60 -9.39 -7.17 17.27
CA GLU A 60 -10.53 -8.08 17.07
C GLU A 60 -11.72 -7.32 16.48
N GLU A 61 -11.99 -6.15 17.07
CA GLU A 61 -13.08 -5.30 16.64
C GLU A 61 -12.82 -3.85 17.00
N PHE A 62 -13.42 -2.93 16.24
CA PHE A 62 -13.59 -1.55 16.69
C PHE A 62 -15.05 -1.14 16.53
N GLN A 63 -15.55 -0.44 17.52
CA GLN A 63 -16.95 -0.09 17.65
C GLN A 63 -17.09 1.42 17.69
N GLN A 64 -17.92 1.96 16.81
CA GLN A 64 -18.31 3.35 16.95
C GLN A 64 -19.33 3.48 18.09
N VAL A 65 -19.01 4.36 19.04
CA VAL A 65 -19.82 4.65 20.21
C VAL A 65 -20.08 6.15 20.32
N SER A 66 -21.25 6.47 20.86
CA SER A 66 -21.65 7.81 21.28
C SER A 66 -22.20 7.73 22.70
N ASP A 67 -22.46 8.88 23.33
CA ASP A 67 -23.05 8.91 24.68
C ASP A 67 -24.47 8.34 24.74
N VAL A 68 -25.14 8.20 23.58
CA VAL A 68 -26.54 7.81 23.46
C VAL A 68 -26.71 6.41 22.84
N GLU A 69 -25.84 6.02 21.90
CA GLU A 69 -25.98 4.78 21.12
C GLU A 69 -24.65 4.08 20.85
N LYS A 70 -24.69 2.74 20.78
CA LYS A 70 -23.60 1.87 20.33
C LYS A 70 -23.99 1.16 19.03
N ILE A 71 -23.12 1.27 18.04
CA ILE A 71 -23.34 0.73 16.69
C ILE A 71 -22.72 -0.67 16.65
N PRO A 72 -23.24 -1.67 15.91
CA PRO A 72 -22.53 -2.93 15.75
C PRO A 72 -21.06 -2.69 15.33
N PRO A 73 -20.11 -3.50 15.80
CA PRO A 73 -18.70 -3.24 15.54
C PRO A 73 -18.28 -3.70 14.15
N TYR A 74 -17.19 -3.13 13.65
CA TYR A 74 -16.38 -3.75 12.63
C TYR A 74 -15.62 -4.91 13.27
N LYS A 75 -15.57 -6.08 12.63
CA LYS A 75 -14.84 -7.25 13.15
C LYS A 75 -13.80 -7.71 12.16
N MET A 76 -12.61 -8.03 12.66
CA MET A 76 -11.50 -8.52 11.87
C MET A 76 -11.29 -10.01 12.14
N ILE A 77 -11.12 -10.78 11.07
CA ILE A 77 -10.79 -12.20 11.13
C ILE A 77 -9.46 -12.39 10.41
N TYR A 78 -8.48 -12.89 11.14
CA TYR A 78 -7.13 -13.15 10.65
C TYR A 78 -6.94 -14.64 10.35
N ASN A 79 -5.90 -14.96 9.60
CA ASN A 79 -5.42 -16.31 9.42
C ASN A 79 -5.08 -16.91 10.80
N PRO A 80 -5.59 -18.11 11.13
CA PRO A 80 -5.44 -18.70 12.46
C PRO A 80 -4.04 -19.30 12.72
N ILE A 81 -3.15 -19.36 11.71
CA ILE A 81 -1.76 -19.82 11.92
C ILE A 81 -1.10 -18.90 12.96
N PRO A 82 -0.61 -19.44 14.09
CA PRO A 82 0.02 -18.64 15.13
C PRO A 82 1.30 -18.00 14.60
N LEU A 83 1.45 -16.70 14.81
CA LEU A 83 2.72 -16.01 14.64
C LEU A 83 3.75 -16.55 15.66
N PRO A 84 5.04 -16.62 15.29
CA PRO A 84 6.08 -17.13 16.18
C PRO A 84 6.37 -16.16 17.33
N ASN A 85 7.22 -16.57 18.27
CA ASN A 85 7.75 -15.67 19.30
C ASN A 85 8.46 -14.47 18.64
N ARG A 86 8.47 -13.30 19.30
CA ARG A 86 9.13 -12.06 18.82
C ARG A 86 10.64 -12.19 18.66
N PHE A 87 11.25 -13.19 19.30
CA PHE A 87 12.67 -13.53 19.16
C PHE A 87 12.93 -14.82 18.35
N SER A 88 11.91 -15.34 17.66
CA SER A 88 12.05 -16.57 16.89
C SER A 88 12.88 -16.34 15.63
N ASN A 89 13.82 -17.25 15.36
CA ASN A 89 14.62 -17.27 14.14
C ASN A 89 13.96 -18.01 12.96
N SER A 90 12.72 -18.49 13.12
CA SER A 90 11.91 -19.16 12.07
C SER A 90 11.45 -18.19 10.98
N GLN A 91 12.38 -17.50 10.35
CA GLN A 91 12.11 -16.56 9.28
C GLN A 91 12.89 -16.95 8.02
N ASP A 92 12.29 -16.70 6.87
CA ASP A 92 12.92 -16.83 5.57
C ASP A 92 13.97 -15.74 5.34
N ASN A 93 14.60 -15.80 4.18
CA ASN A 93 15.59 -14.84 3.70
C ASN A 93 15.09 -13.38 3.62
N TRP A 94 13.77 -13.19 3.59
CA TRP A 94 13.13 -11.88 3.50
C TRP A 94 12.59 -11.41 4.86
N GLY A 95 12.77 -12.20 5.93
CA GLY A 95 12.31 -11.89 7.28
C GLY A 95 10.86 -12.28 7.57
N TYR A 96 10.20 -13.06 6.69
CA TYR A 96 8.84 -13.55 6.90
C TYR A 96 8.83 -14.90 7.57
N PHE A 97 7.80 -15.18 8.38
CA PHE A 97 7.70 -16.42 9.12
C PHE A 97 7.67 -17.65 8.19
N ASN A 98 8.64 -18.55 8.33
CA ASN A 98 8.73 -19.78 7.55
C ASN A 98 8.57 -21.07 8.37
N GLY A 99 8.52 -20.96 9.70
CA GLY A 99 8.29 -22.11 10.59
C GLY A 99 9.46 -23.10 10.72
N ALA A 100 10.62 -22.86 10.10
CA ALA A 100 11.78 -23.75 10.18
C ALA A 100 12.48 -23.69 11.56
N ASP A 101 13.11 -24.80 11.98
CA ASP A 101 14.01 -24.81 13.15
C ASP A 101 15.43 -24.36 12.75
N ASN A 102 15.62 -23.04 12.72
CA ASN A 102 16.90 -22.37 12.52
C ASN A 102 17.73 -22.25 13.81
N GLY A 103 17.23 -22.79 14.93
CA GLY A 103 17.89 -22.75 16.23
C GLY A 103 17.89 -21.37 16.89
N PRO A 104 18.53 -21.26 18.07
CA PRO A 104 18.39 -20.08 18.94
C PRO A 104 19.22 -18.87 18.50
N TYR A 105 20.15 -19.05 17.55
CA TYR A 105 20.98 -17.98 17.03
C TYR A 105 20.52 -17.56 15.63
N LEU A 106 20.44 -16.25 15.43
CA LEU A 106 20.15 -15.67 14.14
C LEU A 106 21.39 -15.81 13.25
N THR A 107 21.31 -16.68 12.24
CA THR A 107 22.41 -16.96 11.30
C THR A 107 21.87 -17.35 9.92
N PHE A 108 22.71 -17.22 8.89
CA PHE A 108 22.42 -17.61 7.51
C PHE A 108 23.18 -18.87 7.08
N PHE A 109 24.01 -19.43 7.95
CA PHE A 109 24.83 -20.59 7.68
C PHE A 109 24.67 -21.68 8.74
N ASN A 110 24.87 -22.93 8.32
CA ASN A 110 24.86 -24.09 9.21
C ASN A 110 25.92 -23.94 10.30
N TYR A 111 25.59 -24.34 11.53
CA TYR A 111 26.52 -24.26 12.66
C TYR A 111 26.32 -25.44 13.61
N GLY A 112 27.44 -25.99 14.10
CA GLY A 112 27.41 -27.22 14.89
C GLY A 112 26.69 -28.34 14.13
N SER A 113 25.65 -28.92 14.74
CA SER A 113 24.79 -29.94 14.12
C SER A 113 23.48 -29.37 13.55
N ARG A 114 23.31 -28.05 13.51
CA ARG A 114 22.07 -27.40 13.04
C ARG A 114 22.20 -27.02 11.58
N SER A 115 21.21 -27.44 10.80
CA SER A 115 21.00 -26.97 9.42
C SER A 115 20.02 -25.81 9.43
N ILE A 116 20.32 -24.76 8.68
CA ILE A 116 19.51 -23.54 8.61
C ILE A 116 18.69 -23.56 7.33
N ASN A 117 17.40 -23.35 7.47
CA ASN A 117 16.44 -23.25 6.39
C ASN A 117 15.83 -21.84 6.37
N ARG A 118 16.28 -21.06 5.40
CA ARG A 118 15.77 -19.70 5.11
C ARG A 118 14.86 -19.66 3.89
N ARG A 119 14.40 -20.81 3.40
CA ARG A 119 13.48 -20.87 2.27
C ARG A 119 12.16 -20.20 2.61
N VAL A 120 11.54 -19.66 1.58
CA VAL A 120 10.17 -19.17 1.65
C VAL A 120 9.24 -20.33 1.98
N ASP A 121 8.29 -20.10 2.88
CA ASP A 121 7.14 -20.99 3.09
C ASP A 121 5.85 -20.23 2.76
N THR A 122 5.18 -20.68 1.69
CA THR A 122 3.99 -20.01 1.17
C THR A 122 2.78 -20.17 2.09
N LEU A 123 2.76 -21.10 3.05
CA LEU A 123 1.66 -21.28 4.00
C LEU A 123 1.94 -20.55 5.32
N LYS A 124 3.15 -20.70 5.87
CA LYS A 124 3.55 -20.08 7.14
C LYS A 124 3.61 -18.55 7.03
N SER A 125 3.99 -18.02 5.87
CA SER A 125 3.96 -16.58 5.60
C SER A 125 2.55 -15.97 5.66
N GLU A 126 1.47 -16.79 5.72
CA GLU A 126 0.11 -16.28 5.93
C GLU A 126 -0.27 -16.04 7.39
N ALA A 127 0.59 -16.41 8.35
CA ALA A 127 0.33 -16.22 9.76
C ALA A 127 -0.05 -14.77 10.10
N GLY A 128 -1.21 -14.59 10.73
CA GLY A 128 -1.71 -13.26 11.13
C GLY A 128 -2.21 -12.35 9.99
N LEU A 129 -2.29 -12.81 8.73
CA LEU A 129 -2.87 -12.01 7.65
C LEU A 129 -4.39 -11.83 7.80
N LEU A 130 -4.91 -10.62 7.52
CA LEU A 130 -6.34 -10.32 7.58
C LEU A 130 -7.10 -11.04 6.46
N LYS A 131 -7.97 -12.01 6.79
CA LYS A 131 -8.75 -12.76 5.80
C LYS A 131 -10.14 -12.17 5.57
N LYS A 132 -10.75 -11.56 6.59
CA LYS A 132 -12.12 -11.03 6.49
C LYS A 132 -12.36 -9.84 7.40
N VAL A 133 -13.10 -8.85 6.88
CA VAL A 133 -13.66 -7.73 7.65
C VAL A 133 -15.19 -7.84 7.59
N ILE A 134 -15.84 -7.90 8.75
CA ILE A 134 -17.30 -7.83 8.86
C ILE A 134 -17.66 -6.38 9.20
N TYR A 135 -18.52 -5.79 8.39
CA TYR A 135 -18.98 -4.42 8.57
C TYR A 135 -20.17 -4.38 9.54
N PRO A 136 -20.40 -3.24 10.22
CA PRO A 136 -21.56 -3.08 11.09
C PRO A 136 -22.93 -3.25 10.40
N THR A 137 -22.98 -3.11 9.07
CA THR A 137 -24.18 -3.35 8.25
C THR A 137 -24.54 -4.83 8.12
N GLY A 138 -23.64 -5.74 8.49
CA GLY A 138 -23.76 -7.19 8.23
C GLY A 138 -23.14 -7.65 6.92
N GLY A 139 -22.67 -6.73 6.06
CA GLY A 139 -21.84 -7.08 4.90
C GLY A 139 -20.42 -7.49 5.31
N SER A 140 -19.66 -8.08 4.38
CA SER A 140 -18.27 -8.47 4.63
C SER A 140 -17.36 -8.33 3.41
N LEU A 141 -16.09 -8.03 3.67
CA LEU A 141 -14.99 -8.09 2.71
C LEU A 141 -14.12 -9.30 3.04
N GLU A 142 -13.96 -10.22 2.10
CA GLU A 142 -13.00 -11.32 2.16
C GLU A 142 -11.80 -11.02 1.26
N ILE A 143 -10.60 -11.35 1.73
CA ILE A 143 -9.33 -11.07 1.07
C ILE A 143 -8.56 -12.38 0.90
N GLU A 144 -8.23 -12.70 -0.33
CA GLU A 144 -7.35 -13.81 -0.70
C GLU A 144 -5.99 -13.24 -1.13
N TYR A 145 -4.93 -13.94 -0.74
CA TYR A 145 -3.55 -13.52 -0.99
C TYR A 145 -2.82 -14.56 -1.81
N GLU A 146 -1.86 -14.11 -2.61
CA GLU A 146 -0.85 -14.95 -3.26
C GLU A 146 0.56 -14.48 -2.87
N HIS A 147 1.56 -15.33 -3.06
CA HIS A 147 2.93 -15.02 -2.65
C HIS A 147 3.59 -14.02 -3.60
N ASN A 148 4.42 -13.13 -3.06
CA ASN A 148 5.19 -12.20 -3.88
C ASN A 148 6.21 -12.93 -4.75
N ARG A 149 6.26 -12.54 -6.02
CA ARG A 149 7.13 -13.10 -7.05
C ARG A 149 7.62 -11.97 -7.92
N GLY A 150 8.87 -12.06 -8.35
CA GLY A 150 9.45 -11.09 -9.26
C GLY A 150 10.74 -11.60 -9.88
N TYR A 151 11.06 -11.03 -11.03
CA TYR A 151 12.34 -11.27 -11.68
C TYR A 151 13.46 -10.62 -10.90
N TRP A 152 14.61 -11.25 -10.98
CA TRP A 152 15.87 -10.61 -10.72
C TRP A 152 16.38 -9.94 -11.99
N ASP A 153 16.41 -8.61 -11.99
CA ASP A 153 16.92 -7.85 -13.13
C ASP A 153 18.44 -7.65 -12.99
N ASP A 154 19.22 -8.52 -13.64
CA ASP A 154 20.69 -8.51 -13.68
C ASP A 154 21.26 -7.46 -14.67
N PHE A 155 20.43 -6.54 -15.17
CA PHE A 155 20.71 -5.61 -16.28
C PHE A 155 21.93 -4.67 -16.16
N ARG A 156 22.81 -4.84 -15.17
CA ARG A 156 23.94 -3.93 -14.91
C ARG A 156 25.29 -4.60 -14.71
N TYR A 157 25.45 -5.90 -15.00
CA TYR A 157 26.76 -6.55 -14.91
C TYR A 157 27.30 -6.96 -16.30
N GLU A 158 28.08 -6.07 -16.92
CA GLU A 158 29.06 -6.51 -17.93
C GLU A 158 30.22 -7.20 -17.22
N GLY A 159 30.06 -8.49 -16.91
CA GLY A 159 31.14 -9.28 -16.32
C GLY A 159 30.66 -10.43 -15.48
N GLY A 160 29.72 -11.23 -15.99
CA GLY A 160 29.06 -12.35 -15.33
C GLY A 160 29.84 -13.01 -14.20
N ASP A 161 29.23 -12.98 -13.03
CA ASP A 161 29.43 -13.97 -11.99
C ASP A 161 28.08 -14.07 -11.26
N ASP A 162 27.37 -15.18 -11.47
CA ASP A 162 26.14 -15.66 -10.79
C ASP A 162 26.28 -15.76 -9.25
N PHE A 163 27.31 -15.14 -8.68
CA PHE A 163 27.88 -15.41 -7.37
C PHE A 163 26.96 -15.01 -6.21
N ILE A 164 26.02 -14.09 -6.42
CA ILE A 164 25.22 -13.51 -5.31
C ILE A 164 23.95 -14.31 -5.02
N SER A 165 23.20 -14.77 -6.02
CA SER A 165 22.00 -15.62 -5.80
C SER A 165 22.40 -16.98 -5.21
N ASP A 166 23.46 -17.60 -5.73
CA ASP A 166 23.90 -18.94 -5.32
C ASP A 166 24.58 -18.97 -3.94
N GLU A 167 25.32 -17.93 -3.53
CA GLU A 167 25.91 -17.89 -2.19
C GLU A 167 25.01 -17.28 -1.10
N VAL A 168 24.17 -16.28 -1.43
CA VAL A 168 23.41 -15.54 -0.41
C VAL A 168 22.03 -16.16 -0.18
N PHE A 169 21.42 -16.74 -1.21
CA PHE A 169 20.06 -17.30 -1.15
C PHE A 169 19.92 -18.72 -1.74
N PRO A 170 20.82 -19.68 -1.42
CA PRO A 170 20.73 -21.01 -1.98
C PRO A 170 19.40 -21.67 -1.61
N GLY A 171 18.64 -22.06 -2.65
CA GLY A 171 17.37 -22.75 -2.52
C GLY A 171 16.24 -21.92 -1.91
N ASN A 172 16.23 -20.59 -2.07
CA ASN A 172 15.20 -19.70 -1.51
C ASN A 172 13.75 -20.10 -1.85
N ASP A 173 13.56 -20.69 -3.02
CA ASP A 173 12.25 -21.04 -3.53
C ASP A 173 11.58 -22.16 -2.70
N PRO A 174 10.26 -22.07 -2.53
CA PRO A 174 9.52 -23.04 -1.75
C PRO A 174 9.50 -24.40 -2.46
N ILE A 175 9.69 -25.44 -1.66
CA ILE A 175 9.54 -26.84 -2.07
C ILE A 175 8.37 -27.48 -1.32
N VAL A 176 7.80 -28.50 -1.93
CA VAL A 176 6.85 -29.42 -1.32
C VAL A 176 7.53 -30.76 -1.17
N THR A 177 7.61 -31.25 0.07
CA THR A 177 8.06 -32.61 0.36
C THR A 177 6.92 -33.58 0.08
N ASN A 178 7.09 -34.39 -0.95
CA ASN A 178 6.25 -35.52 -1.27
C ASN A 178 6.79 -36.78 -0.60
N SER A 179 5.90 -37.73 -0.31
CA SER A 179 6.29 -39.05 0.17
C SER A 179 5.37 -40.13 -0.34
N ALA A 180 5.92 -41.33 -0.49
CA ALA A 180 5.19 -42.52 -0.89
C ALA A 180 5.79 -43.72 -0.18
N GLY A 181 4.97 -44.72 0.10
CA GLY A 181 5.43 -45.89 0.81
C GLY A 181 4.29 -46.76 1.26
N PHE A 182 4.61 -48.02 1.51
CA PHE A 182 3.65 -48.98 2.01
C PHE A 182 4.37 -50.05 2.82
N PHE A 183 3.61 -50.61 3.77
CA PHE A 183 3.95 -51.85 4.45
C PHE A 183 3.30 -53.03 3.73
N LYS A 184 3.66 -54.26 4.11
CA LYS A 184 3.00 -55.46 3.58
C LYS A 184 1.48 -55.37 3.74
N ASN A 185 0.79 -55.18 2.61
CA ASN A 185 -0.66 -55.12 2.52
C ASN A 185 -1.11 -56.08 1.42
N PRO A 186 -1.87 -57.14 1.75
CA PRO A 186 -2.35 -58.10 0.75
C PRO A 186 -3.12 -57.47 -0.42
N SER A 187 -3.72 -56.29 -0.22
CA SER A 187 -4.46 -55.57 -1.27
C SER A 187 -3.55 -54.98 -2.35
N LEU A 188 -2.27 -54.77 -2.05
CA LEU A 188 -1.26 -54.26 -2.99
C LEU A 188 -0.49 -55.39 -3.69
N TYR A 189 -0.77 -56.65 -3.35
CA TYR A 189 -0.07 -57.80 -3.90
C TYR A 189 -0.66 -58.21 -5.26
N ASN A 190 0.20 -58.24 -6.27
CA ASN A 190 -0.13 -58.75 -7.59
C ASN A 190 0.23 -60.23 -7.70
N GLN A 191 -0.78 -61.11 -7.63
CA GLN A 191 -0.59 -62.56 -7.73
C GLN A 191 -0.04 -63.03 -9.08
N GLN A 192 -0.34 -62.31 -10.17
CA GLN A 192 0.11 -62.70 -11.51
C GLN A 192 1.62 -62.49 -11.71
N TYR A 193 2.18 -61.46 -11.06
CA TYR A 193 3.56 -61.05 -11.24
C TYR A 193 4.43 -61.19 -9.97
N ASN A 194 3.86 -61.71 -8.88
CA ASN A 194 4.52 -61.96 -7.60
C ASN A 194 5.27 -60.75 -7.04
N TYR A 195 4.60 -59.60 -6.90
CA TYR A 195 5.16 -58.43 -6.21
C TYR A 195 4.08 -57.62 -5.53
N TYR A 196 4.47 -56.78 -4.58
CA TYR A 196 3.65 -55.68 -4.07
C TYR A 196 4.02 -54.41 -4.81
N ALA A 197 3.04 -53.59 -5.19
CA ALA A 197 3.33 -52.30 -5.80
C ALA A 197 2.33 -51.23 -5.43
N ASP A 198 2.83 -50.00 -5.41
CA ASP A 198 2.01 -48.80 -5.36
C ASP A 198 2.52 -47.78 -6.40
N THR A 199 1.64 -46.89 -6.83
CA THR A 199 1.96 -45.86 -7.83
C THR A 199 2.32 -44.55 -7.17
N LEU A 200 3.31 -43.86 -7.72
CA LEU A 200 3.63 -42.49 -7.36
C LEU A 200 3.94 -41.66 -8.60
N THR A 201 3.86 -40.34 -8.47
CA THR A 201 4.21 -39.40 -9.53
C THR A 201 5.27 -38.45 -8.99
N VAL A 202 6.40 -38.39 -9.71
CA VAL A 202 7.44 -37.39 -9.49
C VAL A 202 7.21 -36.29 -10.52
N GLY A 203 6.97 -35.06 -10.06
CA GLY A 203 6.73 -33.88 -10.86
C GLY A 203 8.01 -33.34 -11.52
N ASP A 204 7.82 -32.37 -12.43
CA ASP A 204 8.90 -31.74 -13.19
C ASP A 204 9.83 -30.87 -12.32
N GLY A 205 9.38 -30.51 -11.12
CA GLY A 205 10.13 -29.71 -10.15
C GLY A 205 11.02 -30.50 -9.19
N LEU A 206 11.35 -31.77 -9.46
CA LEU A 206 12.20 -32.57 -8.55
C LEU A 206 13.52 -31.84 -8.23
N THR A 207 13.75 -31.57 -6.95
CA THR A 207 15.00 -30.97 -6.46
C THR A 207 15.79 -31.99 -5.64
N GLY A 208 17.04 -32.25 -6.04
CA GLY A 208 17.91 -33.20 -5.35
C GLY A 208 17.54 -34.68 -5.56
N ASP A 209 17.93 -35.52 -4.60
CA ASP A 209 17.75 -36.98 -4.67
C ASP A 209 16.50 -37.44 -3.89
N ILE A 210 15.94 -38.58 -4.28
CA ILE A 210 14.84 -39.23 -3.54
C ILE A 210 15.43 -39.96 -2.33
N HIS A 211 15.01 -39.58 -1.12
CA HIS A 211 15.36 -40.26 0.13
C HIS A 211 14.53 -41.53 0.30
N THR A 212 15.15 -42.57 0.84
CA THR A 212 14.56 -43.91 0.95
C THR A 212 14.87 -44.54 2.30
N ASN A 213 13.88 -45.27 2.82
CA ASN A 213 13.97 -46.06 4.03
C ASN A 213 13.28 -47.42 3.80
N VAL A 214 14.07 -48.49 3.89
CA VAL A 214 13.62 -49.86 3.67
C VAL A 214 13.98 -50.72 4.87
N SER A 215 13.00 -51.42 5.42
CA SER A 215 13.20 -52.36 6.52
C SER A 215 12.41 -53.64 6.31
N PHE A 216 12.98 -54.76 6.75
CA PHE A 216 12.39 -56.09 6.71
C PHE A 216 12.41 -56.68 8.11
N VAL A 217 11.38 -57.42 8.50
CA VAL A 217 11.35 -58.07 9.83
C VAL A 217 12.20 -59.34 9.84
N LYS A 218 12.16 -60.11 8.74
CA LYS A 218 12.88 -61.37 8.60
C LYS A 218 13.94 -61.29 7.49
N GLY A 219 15.11 -61.85 7.76
CA GLY A 219 16.22 -61.96 6.80
C GLY A 219 17.46 -61.14 7.19
N ASN A 220 18.63 -61.57 6.72
CA ASN A 220 19.90 -60.89 6.94
C ASN A 220 20.24 -60.03 5.72
N CYS A 221 19.82 -58.76 5.74
CA CYS A 221 20.20 -57.77 4.73
C CYS A 221 21.15 -56.74 5.36
N VAL A 222 22.18 -56.31 4.62
CA VAL A 222 23.20 -55.39 5.14
C VAL A 222 22.79 -53.96 4.82
N ASN A 223 22.84 -53.06 5.82
CA ASN A 223 22.52 -51.65 5.60
C ASN A 223 23.41 -51.06 4.49
N GLY A 224 22.80 -50.38 3.51
CA GLY A 224 23.46 -49.72 2.39
C GLY A 224 23.75 -50.57 1.18
N THR A 225 23.45 -51.88 1.19
CA THR A 225 23.52 -52.71 -0.01
C THR A 225 22.23 -52.61 -0.83
N ASN A 226 22.35 -52.77 -2.14
CA ASN A 226 21.18 -52.96 -2.99
C ASN A 226 20.37 -54.17 -2.50
N THR A 227 19.06 -54.09 -2.60
CA THR A 227 18.14 -55.15 -2.13
C THR A 227 18.14 -56.41 -3.01
N THR A 228 19.04 -56.50 -3.99
CA THR A 228 19.18 -57.64 -4.93
C THR A 228 19.50 -58.96 -4.26
N ASP A 229 20.22 -58.93 -3.13
CA ASP A 229 20.64 -60.13 -2.39
C ASP A 229 19.88 -60.31 -1.06
N CYS A 230 18.77 -59.59 -0.89
CA CYS A 230 18.00 -59.56 0.36
C CYS A 230 16.74 -60.43 0.29
N ARG A 231 15.90 -60.44 1.34
CA ARG A 231 14.65 -61.22 1.31
C ARG A 231 13.64 -60.68 0.29
N PHE A 232 13.63 -59.37 0.13
CA PHE A 232 12.83 -58.64 -0.85
C PHE A 232 13.72 -57.75 -1.70
N LEU A 233 13.46 -57.72 -3.00
CA LEU A 233 14.01 -56.76 -3.95
C LEU A 233 13.08 -55.54 -4.02
N VAL A 234 13.61 -54.36 -3.76
CA VAL A 234 12.85 -53.11 -3.74
C VAL A 234 13.38 -52.19 -4.83
N TYR A 235 12.50 -51.70 -5.70
CA TYR A 235 12.90 -50.81 -6.80
C TYR A 235 11.78 -49.89 -7.25
N LEU A 236 12.18 -48.78 -7.84
CA LEU A 236 11.31 -47.84 -8.54
C LEU A 236 11.38 -48.10 -10.04
N LYS A 237 10.23 -48.30 -10.70
CA LYS A 237 10.15 -48.57 -12.14
C LYS A 237 9.36 -47.48 -12.85
N SER A 238 9.96 -46.85 -13.85
CA SER A 238 9.28 -45.86 -14.68
C SER A 238 8.16 -46.51 -15.50
N LEU A 239 7.02 -45.83 -15.61
CA LEU A 239 5.93 -46.22 -16.51
C LEU A 239 6.09 -45.62 -17.92
N SER A 240 6.93 -44.60 -18.08
CA SER A 240 7.16 -43.90 -19.35
C SER A 240 8.46 -44.30 -20.04
N SER A 241 9.41 -44.88 -19.31
CA SER A 241 10.71 -45.33 -19.83
C SER A 241 11.07 -46.73 -19.33
N THR A 242 12.18 -47.29 -19.80
CA THR A 242 12.74 -48.55 -19.29
C THR A 242 13.56 -48.37 -18.01
N SER A 243 13.66 -47.15 -17.47
CA SER A 243 14.47 -46.84 -16.29
C SER A 243 13.95 -47.56 -15.05
N THR A 244 14.86 -48.21 -14.33
CA THR A 244 14.59 -48.88 -13.06
C THR A 244 15.68 -48.51 -12.06
N TYR A 245 15.28 -48.18 -10.84
CA TYR A 245 16.16 -47.73 -9.77
C TYR A 245 16.03 -48.68 -8.57
N VAL A 246 17.05 -49.51 -8.35
CA VAL A 246 17.07 -50.42 -7.19
C VAL A 246 17.34 -49.63 -5.92
N ILE A 247 16.53 -49.86 -4.89
CA ILE A 247 16.60 -49.19 -3.60
C ILE A 247 17.51 -49.98 -2.66
N LYS A 248 18.34 -49.25 -1.90
CA LYS A 248 19.23 -49.82 -0.88
C LYS A 248 18.46 -50.13 0.40
N TYR A 249 18.89 -51.17 1.10
CA TYR A 249 18.31 -51.55 2.38
C TYR A 249 18.79 -50.65 3.52
N GLY A 250 17.89 -50.34 4.48
CA GLY A 250 18.15 -49.52 5.66
C GLY A 250 17.62 -48.09 5.53
N SER A 251 18.02 -47.22 6.45
CA SER A 251 17.62 -45.81 6.50
C SER A 251 18.65 -44.89 5.86
N ASP A 252 18.20 -43.72 5.41
CA ASP A 252 19.05 -42.62 4.92
C ASP A 252 19.83 -42.91 3.64
N HIS A 253 19.20 -43.64 2.71
CA HIS A 253 19.75 -43.87 1.35
C HIS A 253 19.04 -43.00 0.31
N TYR A 254 19.71 -42.79 -0.82
CA TYR A 254 19.28 -41.87 -1.87
C TYR A 254 19.23 -42.53 -3.24
N ILE A 255 18.25 -42.12 -4.06
CA ILE A 255 18.20 -42.41 -5.49
C ILE A 255 18.41 -41.10 -6.25
N SER A 256 19.52 -41.00 -6.96
CA SER A 256 19.87 -39.83 -7.77
C SER A 256 19.41 -39.99 -9.22
N ASN A 257 19.28 -38.86 -9.93
CA ASN A 257 18.95 -38.81 -11.38
C ASN A 257 17.62 -39.50 -11.75
N VAL A 258 16.61 -39.35 -10.89
CA VAL A 258 15.24 -39.78 -11.21
C VAL A 258 14.60 -38.73 -12.10
N ALA A 259 14.11 -39.13 -13.27
CA ALA A 259 13.41 -38.18 -14.16
C ALA A 259 11.98 -37.94 -13.66
N PRO A 260 11.37 -36.78 -13.96
CA PRO A 260 9.94 -36.58 -13.78
C PRO A 260 9.11 -37.64 -14.51
N GLY A 261 8.03 -38.10 -13.88
CA GLY A 261 7.13 -39.09 -14.46
C GLY A 261 6.35 -39.92 -13.44
N LYS A 262 5.55 -40.86 -13.95
CA LYS A 262 4.83 -41.83 -13.13
C LYS A 262 5.67 -43.08 -12.93
N TYR A 263 5.69 -43.57 -11.69
CA TYR A 263 6.49 -44.71 -11.27
C TYR A 263 5.65 -45.73 -10.52
N LEU A 264 6.08 -46.99 -10.57
CA LEU A 264 5.70 -48.05 -9.64
C LEU A 264 6.82 -48.23 -8.61
N LEU A 265 6.48 -48.11 -7.33
CA LEU A 265 7.32 -48.55 -6.23
C LEU A 265 7.01 -50.03 -5.97
N ILE A 266 7.99 -50.90 -6.21
CA ILE A 266 7.79 -52.35 -6.23
C ILE A 266 8.60 -53.01 -5.11
N VAL A 267 7.97 -53.98 -4.44
CA VAL A 267 8.59 -54.92 -3.51
C VAL A 267 8.35 -56.34 -4.00
N GLU A 268 9.40 -56.97 -4.51
CA GLU A 268 9.38 -58.32 -5.08
C GLU A 268 10.01 -59.32 -4.08
N PRO A 269 9.27 -60.33 -3.62
CA PRO A 269 9.84 -61.38 -2.79
C PRO A 269 10.76 -62.27 -3.63
N ILE A 270 12.04 -62.34 -3.25
CA ILE A 270 13.05 -63.13 -3.96
C ILE A 270 13.52 -64.36 -3.17
N ALA A 271 13.18 -64.43 -1.88
CA ALA A 271 13.46 -65.62 -1.07
C ALA A 271 12.56 -66.80 -1.47
N SER A 272 13.17 -67.97 -1.64
CA SER A 272 12.47 -69.20 -2.08
C SER A 272 11.42 -69.71 -1.10
N ASP A 273 11.51 -69.31 0.16
CA ASP A 273 10.62 -69.68 1.26
C ASP A 273 9.65 -68.55 1.65
N PHE A 274 9.44 -67.56 0.78
CA PHE A 274 8.48 -66.48 1.02
C PHE A 274 7.04 -67.01 1.13
N ASP A 275 6.34 -66.60 2.19
CA ASP A 275 4.94 -66.90 2.43
C ASP A 275 4.14 -65.61 2.64
N ILE A 276 3.15 -65.39 1.77
CA ILE A 276 2.26 -64.24 1.86
C ILE A 276 1.47 -64.20 3.17
N SER A 277 1.19 -65.36 3.78
CA SER A 277 0.47 -65.51 5.04
C SER A 277 1.36 -65.43 6.29
N ASP A 278 2.69 -65.48 6.14
CA ASP A 278 3.64 -65.33 7.25
C ASP A 278 3.73 -63.86 7.67
N PHE A 279 3.43 -63.57 8.93
CA PHE A 279 3.50 -62.22 9.49
C PHE A 279 4.94 -61.71 9.68
N GLU A 280 5.92 -62.62 9.78
CA GLU A 280 7.34 -62.28 9.85
C GLU A 280 7.91 -61.94 8.46
N ASP A 281 7.26 -62.40 7.38
CA ASP A 281 7.56 -62.03 5.99
C ASP A 281 7.00 -60.66 5.64
N THR A 282 7.32 -59.67 6.45
CA THR A 282 6.85 -58.29 6.32
C THR A 282 7.98 -57.33 6.03
N PHE A 283 7.61 -56.23 5.37
CA PHE A 283 8.49 -55.15 4.96
C PHE A 283 7.80 -53.81 5.21
N ASN A 284 8.62 -52.77 5.30
CA ASN A 284 8.21 -51.38 5.25
C ASN A 284 9.13 -50.64 4.27
N VAL A 285 8.52 -49.99 3.29
CA VAL A 285 9.22 -49.14 2.33
C VAL A 285 8.62 -47.75 2.39
N PHE A 286 9.47 -46.77 2.58
CA PHE A 286 9.13 -45.35 2.57
C PHE A 286 10.14 -44.61 1.70
N ILE A 287 9.65 -43.74 0.83
CA ILE A 287 10.45 -42.83 0.04
C ILE A 287 9.89 -41.41 0.16
N SER A 288 10.75 -40.41 0.09
CA SER A 288 10.37 -38.99 0.11
C SER A 288 11.28 -38.16 -0.78
N TRP A 289 10.72 -37.12 -1.39
CA TRP A 289 11.45 -36.24 -2.30
C TRP A 289 10.84 -34.85 -2.28
N ASP A 290 11.63 -33.85 -2.67
CA ASP A 290 11.21 -32.45 -2.66
C ASP A 290 10.97 -31.95 -4.10
N GLU A 291 9.88 -31.23 -4.30
CA GLU A 291 9.53 -30.60 -5.58
C GLU A 291 9.31 -29.10 -5.45
N GLN A 292 9.87 -28.29 -6.35
CA GLN A 292 9.63 -26.84 -6.39
C GLN A 292 8.19 -26.52 -6.82
N ILE A 293 7.53 -25.58 -6.12
CA ILE A 293 6.08 -25.31 -6.27
C ILE A 293 5.68 -24.75 -7.64
N ASP A 294 6.60 -24.14 -8.40
CA ASP A 294 6.37 -23.69 -9.77
C ASP A 294 7.62 -23.92 -10.61
N SER A 295 7.73 -25.09 -11.23
CA SER A 295 8.79 -25.41 -12.20
C SER A 295 8.44 -24.98 -13.63
N GLU A 296 7.42 -24.14 -13.83
CA GLU A 296 7.08 -23.62 -15.16
C GLU A 296 8.31 -22.90 -15.73
N GLN A 297 8.95 -23.54 -16.70
CA GLN A 297 10.13 -23.04 -17.41
C GLN A 297 9.80 -21.70 -18.06
N THR A 298 10.07 -20.62 -17.36
CA THR A 298 9.96 -19.25 -17.85
C THR A 298 11.13 -18.91 -18.75
N GLY A 299 11.28 -19.61 -19.89
CA GLY A 299 12.08 -19.15 -21.02
C GLY A 299 13.52 -18.68 -20.72
N GLY A 300 14.15 -19.12 -19.63
CA GLY A 300 15.49 -18.71 -19.21
C GLY A 300 15.58 -17.55 -18.20
N GLU A 301 14.48 -17.09 -17.60
CA GLU A 301 14.49 -16.04 -16.55
C GLU A 301 14.06 -16.60 -15.18
N ASP A 302 14.94 -16.51 -14.18
CA ASP A 302 14.70 -17.00 -12.82
C ASP A 302 13.74 -16.08 -12.04
N ILE A 303 12.53 -16.57 -11.78
CA ILE A 303 11.55 -15.89 -10.93
C ILE A 303 11.78 -16.31 -9.48
N ILE A 304 12.00 -15.33 -8.61
CA ILE A 304 12.27 -15.57 -7.20
C ILE A 304 10.97 -15.40 -6.40
N TYR A 305 10.71 -16.33 -5.48
CA TYR A 305 9.74 -16.12 -4.41
C TYR A 305 10.29 -15.11 -3.40
N GLY A 306 9.61 -13.96 -3.28
CA GLY A 306 10.09 -12.84 -2.49
C GLY A 306 9.24 -12.49 -1.28
N ALA A 307 9.68 -11.46 -0.56
CA ALA A 307 9.10 -10.92 0.65
C ALA A 307 7.56 -10.86 0.67
N GLY A 308 6.92 -11.68 1.50
CA GLY A 308 5.53 -11.52 1.89
C GLY A 308 4.48 -11.88 0.84
N LYS A 309 3.27 -11.35 1.03
CA LYS A 309 2.05 -11.75 0.31
C LYS A 309 1.35 -10.52 -0.26
N ARG A 310 0.76 -10.64 -1.45
CA ARG A 310 -0.05 -9.60 -2.12
C ARG A 310 -1.49 -10.07 -2.29
N VAL A 311 -2.42 -9.14 -2.42
CA VAL A 311 -3.85 -9.44 -2.60
C VAL A 311 -4.07 -9.97 -4.01
N SER A 312 -4.59 -11.18 -4.16
CA SER A 312 -4.94 -11.76 -5.46
C SER A 312 -6.42 -11.63 -5.77
N LYS A 313 -7.28 -11.59 -4.74
CA LYS A 313 -8.72 -11.50 -4.91
C LYS A 313 -9.38 -10.87 -3.69
N THR A 314 -10.43 -10.11 -3.95
CA THR A 314 -11.35 -9.61 -2.92
C THR A 314 -12.77 -9.99 -3.28
N ARG A 315 -13.56 -10.36 -2.27
CA ARG A 315 -14.99 -10.64 -2.40
C ARG A 315 -15.74 -9.77 -1.40
N PHE A 316 -16.57 -8.89 -1.91
CA PHE A 316 -17.46 -8.08 -1.10
C PHE A 316 -18.86 -8.67 -1.13
N SER A 317 -19.39 -9.03 0.03
CA SER A 317 -20.72 -9.64 0.20
C SER A 317 -21.64 -8.69 0.95
N THR A 318 -22.81 -8.42 0.38
CA THR A 318 -23.88 -7.64 1.03
C THR A 318 -25.11 -8.52 1.19
N PRO A 319 -25.78 -8.54 2.37
CA PRO A 319 -27.00 -9.32 2.55
C PRO A 319 -28.06 -8.99 1.50
N GLY A 320 -28.51 -10.00 0.75
CA GLY A 320 -29.55 -9.86 -0.26
C GLY A 320 -29.10 -9.25 -1.60
N GLN A 321 -27.80 -9.06 -1.83
CA GLN A 321 -27.24 -8.63 -3.12
C GLN A 321 -26.21 -9.65 -3.63
N PRO A 322 -25.95 -9.72 -4.94
CA PRO A 322 -24.84 -10.50 -5.49
C PRO A 322 -23.49 -10.04 -4.94
N ASP A 323 -22.58 -10.98 -4.74
CA ASP A 323 -21.20 -10.66 -4.37
C ASP A 323 -20.51 -9.85 -5.46
N VAL A 324 -19.70 -8.89 -5.05
CA VAL A 324 -18.84 -8.15 -5.97
C VAL A 324 -17.40 -8.59 -5.77
N VAL A 325 -16.86 -9.21 -6.81
CA VAL A 325 -15.52 -9.84 -6.77
C VAL A 325 -14.56 -9.02 -7.62
N LYS A 326 -13.36 -8.76 -7.10
CA LYS A 326 -12.22 -8.28 -7.89
C LYS A 326 -11.12 -9.31 -7.88
N LYS A 327 -10.58 -9.62 -9.05
CA LYS A 327 -9.36 -10.44 -9.19
C LYS A 327 -8.22 -9.54 -9.65
N ILE A 328 -7.08 -9.62 -8.98
CA ILE A 328 -5.90 -8.83 -9.28
C ILE A 328 -4.85 -9.75 -9.91
N ILE A 329 -4.29 -9.35 -11.04
CA ILE A 329 -3.29 -10.10 -11.80
C ILE A 329 -2.03 -9.24 -11.93
N TYR A 330 -0.89 -9.81 -11.56
CA TYR A 330 0.42 -9.15 -11.53
C TYR A 330 1.32 -9.63 -12.68
N LYS A 331 0.73 -9.65 -13.87
CA LYS A 331 1.37 -10.06 -15.11
C LYS A 331 1.18 -8.98 -16.19
N SER A 332 2.15 -8.89 -17.09
CA SER A 332 2.08 -8.07 -18.30
C SER A 332 0.99 -8.59 -19.24
N GLU A 333 0.69 -7.83 -20.31
CA GLU A 333 -0.26 -8.27 -21.35
C GLU A 333 0.25 -9.48 -22.14
N ALA A 334 1.57 -9.69 -22.19
CA ALA A 334 2.20 -10.87 -22.78
C ALA A 334 2.19 -12.09 -21.82
N ASP A 335 1.50 -11.99 -20.69
CA ASP A 335 1.42 -13.00 -19.62
C ASP A 335 2.75 -13.31 -18.89
N SER A 336 3.78 -12.50 -19.13
CA SER A 336 5.01 -12.49 -18.33
C SER A 336 4.73 -11.90 -16.96
N TYR A 337 5.46 -12.30 -15.92
CA TYR A 337 5.31 -11.67 -14.60
C TYR A 337 5.67 -10.18 -14.68
N SER A 338 5.09 -9.34 -13.84
CA SER A 338 5.42 -7.89 -13.80
C SER A 338 6.18 -7.50 -12.53
N GLY A 339 6.41 -8.47 -11.65
CA GLY A 339 7.14 -8.29 -10.40
C GLY A 339 8.64 -8.14 -10.65
N LEU A 340 9.26 -7.25 -9.91
CA LEU A 340 10.70 -7.00 -9.92
C LEU A 340 11.20 -6.95 -8.49
N VAL A 341 12.28 -7.67 -8.20
CA VAL A 341 13.00 -7.54 -6.93
C VAL A 341 13.71 -6.19 -6.90
N LEU A 342 13.21 -5.28 -6.06
CA LEU A 342 13.65 -3.89 -5.98
C LEU A 342 15.02 -3.77 -5.28
N GLY A 343 15.28 -4.64 -4.31
CA GLY A 343 16.55 -4.70 -3.62
C GLY A 343 16.66 -6.01 -2.85
N MET A 344 17.90 -6.51 -2.69
CA MET A 344 18.13 -7.70 -1.89
C MET A 344 18.15 -7.34 -0.40
N PRO A 345 17.67 -8.23 0.49
CA PRO A 345 17.96 -8.15 1.91
C PRO A 345 19.47 -8.05 2.11
N ASN A 346 19.91 -6.96 2.74
CA ASN A 346 21.32 -6.69 2.97
C ASN A 346 21.71 -7.16 4.38
N PHE A 347 22.65 -8.09 4.50
CA PHE A 347 23.09 -8.62 5.79
C PHE A 347 24.53 -8.20 6.07
N TYR A 348 24.71 -6.97 6.58
CA TYR A 348 26.04 -6.44 6.86
C TYR A 348 26.35 -6.37 8.35
N SER A 349 27.59 -6.65 8.71
CA SER A 349 28.17 -6.32 10.02
C SER A 349 29.17 -5.19 9.89
N THR A 350 29.24 -4.33 10.89
CA THR A 350 30.33 -3.35 11.01
C THR A 350 31.48 -3.96 11.81
N SER A 351 32.68 -4.01 11.23
CA SER A 351 33.91 -4.34 11.95
C SER A 351 34.85 -3.14 11.97
N MET A 352 35.75 -3.07 12.95
CA MET A 352 36.83 -2.07 12.95
C MET A 352 38.07 -2.72 12.34
N ASN A 353 38.64 -2.10 11.32
CA ASN A 353 39.90 -2.55 10.74
C ASN A 353 41.11 -2.18 11.61
N SER A 354 42.29 -2.59 11.18
CA SER A 354 43.58 -2.36 11.87
C SER A 354 43.94 -0.87 12.06
N THR A 355 43.29 0.05 11.33
CA THR A 355 43.51 1.51 11.41
C THR A 355 42.45 2.24 12.26
N GLY A 356 41.47 1.51 12.82
CA GLY A 356 40.38 2.07 13.61
C GLY A 356 39.21 2.61 12.80
N LEU A 357 39.19 2.40 11.47
CA LEU A 357 38.07 2.75 10.61
C LEU A 357 37.03 1.61 10.61
N SER A 358 35.75 1.98 10.65
CA SER A 358 34.67 1.01 10.51
C SER A 358 34.48 0.60 9.05
N VAL A 359 34.51 -0.71 8.78
CA VAL A 359 34.27 -1.31 7.46
C VAL A 359 33.04 -2.21 7.52
N LEU A 360 32.40 -2.43 6.37
CA LEU A 360 31.21 -3.29 6.23
C LEU A 360 31.59 -4.67 5.69
N GLU A 361 31.12 -5.72 6.36
CA GLU A 361 31.39 -7.13 6.01
C GLU A 361 30.08 -7.91 5.76
N LYS A 362 30.14 -8.92 4.87
CA LYS A 362 29.00 -9.78 4.43
C LYS A 362 28.42 -10.67 5.53
N TYR A 363 29.12 -10.85 6.65
CA TYR A 363 28.78 -11.86 7.66
C TYR A 363 27.81 -11.37 8.75
N GLY A 364 27.00 -10.34 8.43
CA GLY A 364 26.02 -9.79 9.36
C GLY A 364 24.84 -10.73 9.61
N SER A 365 24.36 -10.77 10.86
CA SER A 365 23.22 -11.58 11.28
C SER A 365 21.99 -10.75 11.66
N LEU A 366 21.86 -9.51 11.17
CA LEU A 366 20.77 -8.60 11.60
C LEU A 366 19.82 -8.25 10.44
N PRO A 367 18.87 -9.14 10.07
CA PRO A 367 17.66 -8.72 9.36
C PRO A 367 16.96 -7.60 10.16
N GLY A 368 16.65 -6.50 9.47
CA GLY A 368 15.89 -5.39 10.06
C GLY A 368 16.72 -4.38 10.85
N SER A 369 18.04 -4.35 10.70
CA SER A 369 18.80 -3.15 11.08
C SER A 369 18.34 -1.98 10.19
N PRO A 370 18.10 -0.77 10.72
CA PRO A 370 17.68 0.40 9.93
C PRO A 370 18.70 0.84 8.86
N LEU A 371 19.81 0.11 8.72
CA LEU A 371 20.83 0.27 7.70
C LEU A 371 20.66 -0.66 6.49
N THR A 372 19.73 -1.62 6.48
CA THR A 372 19.72 -2.68 5.45
C THR A 372 18.80 -2.38 4.26
N SER A 373 17.77 -1.57 4.45
CA SER A 373 16.90 -1.07 3.38
C SER A 373 16.15 0.17 3.88
N PHE A 374 15.91 1.15 3.00
CA PHE A 374 15.08 2.32 3.32
C PHE A 374 13.60 1.95 3.47
N GLN A 375 13.23 0.70 3.13
CA GLN A 375 11.86 0.20 3.12
C GLN A 375 11.72 -1.27 3.53
N GLY A 376 10.49 -1.67 3.88
CA GLY A 376 10.09 -3.07 4.10
C GLY A 376 9.55 -3.81 2.87
N ASN A 377 9.36 -3.14 1.73
CA ASN A 377 8.88 -3.76 0.49
C ASN A 377 10.06 -4.04 -0.45
N GLN A 378 10.29 -5.30 -0.80
CA GLN A 378 11.45 -5.73 -1.59
C GLN A 378 11.08 -6.17 -3.01
N ILE A 379 9.78 -6.20 -3.33
CA ILE A 379 9.26 -6.45 -4.69
C ILE A 379 8.25 -5.36 -5.05
N GLY A 380 8.35 -4.86 -6.28
CA GLY A 380 7.37 -3.95 -6.88
C GLY A 380 6.85 -4.48 -8.20
N TYR A 381 5.68 -4.00 -8.64
CA TYR A 381 4.99 -4.48 -9.83
C TYR A 381 4.83 -3.36 -10.86
N SER A 382 5.36 -3.58 -12.06
CA SER A 382 5.26 -2.60 -13.15
C SER A 382 3.90 -2.60 -13.84
N THR A 383 3.16 -3.71 -13.78
CA THR A 383 1.83 -3.87 -14.40
C THR A 383 0.88 -4.61 -13.45
N VAL A 384 -0.32 -4.08 -13.25
CA VAL A 384 -1.38 -4.69 -12.44
C VAL A 384 -2.69 -4.63 -13.21
N GLN A 385 -3.36 -5.77 -13.37
CA GLN A 385 -4.67 -5.86 -14.00
C GLN A 385 -5.73 -6.17 -12.93
N VAL A 386 -6.78 -5.36 -12.86
CA VAL A 386 -7.92 -5.57 -11.97
C VAL A 386 -9.10 -6.02 -12.84
N LEU A 387 -9.54 -7.27 -12.64
CA LEU A 387 -10.71 -7.83 -13.29
C LEU A 387 -11.94 -7.61 -12.41
N ASN A 388 -13.01 -7.11 -13.03
CA ASN A 388 -14.31 -6.98 -12.38
C ASN A 388 -15.10 -8.28 -12.59
N GLY A 389 -15.38 -9.00 -11.50
CA GLY A 389 -16.05 -10.31 -11.51
C GLY A 389 -15.09 -11.52 -11.64
N GLU A 390 -15.62 -12.73 -11.44
CA GLU A 390 -14.80 -13.97 -11.45
C GLU A 390 -14.33 -14.37 -12.85
N ASN A 391 -15.09 -14.04 -13.89
CA ASN A 391 -14.90 -14.55 -15.25
C ASN A 391 -14.56 -13.47 -16.29
N LYS A 392 -14.01 -12.31 -15.88
CA LYS A 392 -13.67 -11.17 -16.75
C LYS A 392 -14.85 -10.43 -17.42
N LEU A 393 -16.08 -10.93 -17.25
CA LEU A 393 -17.28 -10.47 -17.98
C LEU A 393 -17.74 -9.04 -17.63
N ASN A 394 -17.24 -8.43 -16.54
CA ASN A 394 -17.62 -7.06 -16.17
C ASN A 394 -16.52 -6.03 -16.53
N GLY A 395 -15.59 -6.40 -17.41
CA GLY A 395 -14.47 -5.55 -17.82
C GLY A 395 -13.22 -5.69 -16.95
N LYS A 396 -12.21 -4.90 -17.30
CA LYS A 396 -10.91 -4.88 -16.61
C LYS A 396 -10.29 -3.48 -16.62
N THR A 397 -9.44 -3.20 -15.65
CA THR A 397 -8.57 -2.04 -15.65
C THR A 397 -7.12 -2.48 -15.57
N ILE A 398 -6.28 -1.95 -16.45
CA ILE A 398 -4.84 -2.21 -16.48
C ILE A 398 -4.13 -0.96 -16.02
N TYR A 399 -3.25 -1.13 -15.04
CA TYR A 399 -2.39 -0.08 -14.51
C TYR A 399 -0.93 -0.42 -14.81
N GLN A 400 -0.17 0.59 -15.21
CA GLN A 400 1.29 0.52 -15.27
C GLN A 400 1.89 1.58 -14.36
N PHE A 401 2.97 1.21 -13.68
CA PHE A 401 3.63 2.05 -12.70
C PHE A 401 5.13 2.13 -12.94
N THR A 402 5.75 3.21 -12.48
CA THR A 402 7.20 3.26 -12.30
C THR A 402 7.64 2.23 -11.27
N ASN A 403 8.69 1.46 -11.60
CA ASN A 403 9.13 0.32 -10.79
C ASN A 403 10.65 0.16 -10.86
N PHE A 404 11.39 1.14 -10.35
CA PHE A 404 12.85 1.24 -10.49
C PHE A 404 13.59 0.50 -9.37
N PRO A 405 14.43 -0.52 -9.64
CA PRO A 405 15.18 -1.19 -8.58
C PRO A 405 16.23 -0.26 -7.97
N ASP A 406 16.64 -0.55 -6.74
CA ASP A 406 17.73 0.14 -6.05
C ASP A 406 19.04 0.03 -6.86
N GLY A 407 19.85 1.07 -6.79
CA GLY A 407 21.09 1.18 -7.58
C GLY A 407 22.37 1.16 -6.75
N GLY A 408 23.50 1.37 -7.44
CA GLY A 408 24.79 1.67 -6.82
C GLY A 408 25.75 0.51 -6.64
N ASP A 409 25.44 -0.71 -7.08
CA ASP A 409 26.34 -1.86 -6.91
C ASP A 409 26.70 -2.16 -5.42
N TYR A 410 25.75 -1.89 -4.52
CA TYR A 410 25.91 -2.11 -3.07
C TYR A 410 26.17 -3.57 -2.67
N LYS A 411 25.90 -4.49 -3.59
CA LYS A 411 25.95 -5.94 -3.39
C LYS A 411 27.35 -6.52 -3.58
N THR A 412 28.27 -5.78 -4.20
CA THR A 412 29.66 -6.20 -4.34
C THR A 412 30.52 -5.54 -3.27
N TYR A 413 31.53 -6.27 -2.82
CA TYR A 413 32.52 -5.73 -1.90
C TYR A 413 33.35 -4.63 -2.60
N PRO A 414 33.66 -3.48 -1.95
CA PRO A 414 33.24 -3.05 -0.61
C PRO A 414 31.75 -2.72 -0.52
N TYR A 415 31.04 -3.34 0.42
CA TYR A 415 29.59 -3.17 0.56
C TYR A 415 29.23 -1.76 1.03
N HIS A 416 28.08 -1.25 0.61
CA HIS A 416 27.57 0.06 1.03
C HIS A 416 26.04 0.08 1.05
N LEU A 417 25.43 1.23 1.35
CA LEU A 417 23.98 1.37 1.27
C LEU A 417 23.53 1.44 -0.20
N PRO A 418 22.39 0.84 -0.56
CA PRO A 418 21.80 1.02 -1.89
C PRO A 418 21.52 2.49 -2.20
N ILE A 419 21.58 2.85 -3.48
CA ILE A 419 20.98 4.09 -3.97
C ILE A 419 19.47 3.92 -3.91
N ASP A 420 18.82 4.67 -3.00
CA ASP A 420 17.38 4.62 -2.78
C ASP A 420 16.60 5.26 -3.93
N ASN A 421 15.86 4.42 -4.65
CA ASN A 421 15.01 4.83 -5.76
C ASN A 421 13.53 4.86 -5.39
N GLU A 422 13.19 4.73 -4.11
CA GLU A 422 11.82 4.57 -3.68
C GLU A 422 10.91 5.73 -4.05
N TRP A 423 11.39 6.96 -3.88
CA TRP A 423 10.64 8.18 -4.17
C TRP A 423 10.22 8.28 -5.65
N MET A 424 10.81 7.46 -6.53
CA MET A 424 10.46 7.34 -7.94
C MET A 424 9.49 6.19 -8.27
N ARG A 425 9.19 5.27 -7.35
CA ARG A 425 8.33 4.09 -7.60
C ARG A 425 6.84 4.38 -7.41
N GLY A 426 6.00 3.50 -7.94
CA GLY A 426 4.56 3.50 -7.72
C GLY A 426 3.82 4.68 -8.36
N LYS A 427 4.47 5.44 -9.25
CA LYS A 427 3.81 6.52 -9.99
C LYS A 427 3.10 5.94 -11.21
N LEU A 428 1.82 6.28 -11.38
CA LEU A 428 0.98 5.79 -12.47
C LEU A 428 1.50 6.31 -13.82
N THR A 429 2.08 5.46 -14.64
CA THR A 429 2.55 5.82 -15.99
C THR A 429 1.48 5.60 -17.04
N LYS A 430 0.63 4.59 -16.89
CA LYS A 430 -0.47 4.29 -17.81
C LYS A 430 -1.66 3.67 -17.09
N ARG A 431 -2.88 4.02 -17.51
CA ARG A 431 -4.12 3.36 -17.11
C ARG A 431 -4.97 3.11 -18.36
N GLU A 432 -5.50 1.90 -18.48
CA GLU A 432 -6.46 1.55 -19.52
C GLU A 432 -7.69 0.89 -18.89
N ILE A 433 -8.87 1.35 -19.26
CA ILE A 433 -10.15 0.79 -18.81
C ILE A 433 -10.82 0.11 -19.99
N TYR A 434 -11.17 -1.15 -19.81
CA TYR A 434 -11.86 -1.97 -20.79
C TYR A 434 -13.22 -2.41 -20.25
N ILE A 435 -14.24 -2.26 -21.07
CA ILE A 435 -15.54 -2.94 -20.87
C ILE A 435 -15.54 -4.25 -21.67
N TYR A 436 -16.37 -5.21 -21.25
CA TYR A 436 -16.53 -6.47 -21.96
C TYR A 436 -17.93 -6.51 -22.59
N GLU A 437 -18.00 -6.40 -23.92
CA GLU A 437 -19.24 -6.41 -24.69
C GLU A 437 -19.05 -7.21 -25.98
N ASN A 438 -20.10 -7.89 -26.44
CA ASN A 438 -20.07 -8.71 -27.68
C ASN A 438 -18.92 -9.72 -27.71
N ASP A 439 -18.67 -10.38 -26.57
CA ASP A 439 -17.59 -11.34 -26.34
C ASP A 439 -16.17 -10.80 -26.55
N GLN A 440 -15.98 -9.47 -26.55
CA GLN A 440 -14.70 -8.80 -26.75
C GLN A 440 -14.46 -7.69 -25.72
N PHE A 441 -13.20 -7.39 -25.43
CA PHE A 441 -12.84 -6.22 -24.63
C PHE A 441 -12.76 -4.99 -25.51
N GLN A 442 -13.43 -3.92 -25.10
CA GLN A 442 -13.38 -2.61 -25.76
C GLN A 442 -12.74 -1.59 -24.84
N LEU A 443 -11.69 -0.91 -25.33
CA LEU A 443 -11.02 0.17 -24.61
C LEU A 443 -11.93 1.40 -24.59
N VAL A 444 -12.18 1.97 -23.40
CA VAL A 444 -13.07 3.14 -23.24
C VAL A 444 -12.36 4.37 -22.69
N ASP A 445 -11.27 4.18 -21.95
CA ASP A 445 -10.47 5.27 -21.37
C ASP A 445 -9.01 4.82 -21.30
N ARG A 446 -8.12 5.67 -21.80
CA ARG A 446 -6.67 5.52 -21.67
C ARG A 446 -6.08 6.81 -21.12
N VAL A 447 -5.22 6.67 -20.12
CA VAL A 447 -4.45 7.77 -19.53
C VAL A 447 -2.98 7.39 -19.57
N GLU A 448 -2.12 8.28 -20.07
CA GLU A 448 -0.67 8.14 -20.09
C GLU A 448 -0.02 9.36 -19.45
N ASN A 449 0.82 9.12 -18.44
CA ASN A 449 1.47 10.16 -17.67
C ASN A 449 2.98 10.18 -17.91
N THR A 450 3.53 11.38 -17.98
CA THR A 450 4.98 11.64 -17.99
C THR A 450 5.36 12.44 -16.76
N TYR A 451 6.45 12.04 -16.11
CA TYR A 451 6.96 12.66 -14.88
C TYR A 451 8.27 13.40 -15.16
N LEU A 452 8.52 14.48 -14.42
CA LEU A 452 9.80 15.19 -14.39
C LEU A 452 10.64 14.68 -13.23
N PHE A 453 11.92 14.44 -13.48
CA PHE A 453 12.92 14.37 -12.41
C PHE A 453 13.83 15.58 -12.47
N GLY A 454 13.93 16.35 -11.37
CA GLY A 454 14.70 17.58 -11.40
C GLY A 454 14.12 18.54 -12.43
N GLU A 455 14.98 18.98 -13.37
CA GLU A 455 14.59 19.73 -14.58
C GLU A 455 14.78 18.92 -15.87
N GLU A 456 15.13 17.63 -15.76
CA GLU A 456 15.48 16.76 -16.89
C GLU A 456 14.29 15.89 -17.33
N PHE A 457 14.19 15.70 -18.65
CA PHE A 457 13.12 14.96 -19.31
C PHE A 457 13.49 13.49 -19.53
N SER A 458 12.54 12.58 -19.36
CA SER A 458 12.66 11.24 -19.96
C SER A 458 11.29 10.60 -20.20
N GLN A 459 11.06 10.06 -21.41
CA GLN A 459 9.88 9.23 -21.73
C GLN A 459 10.00 7.79 -21.19
N SER A 460 11.23 7.38 -20.84
CA SER A 460 11.57 6.15 -20.15
C SER A 460 12.16 6.50 -18.77
N ALA A 461 12.48 5.53 -17.91
CA ALA A 461 13.31 5.81 -16.74
C ALA A 461 14.57 6.59 -17.19
N PRO A 462 14.95 7.73 -16.60
CA PRO A 462 16.25 8.30 -16.90
C PRO A 462 17.29 7.27 -16.45
N GLN A 463 17.93 6.58 -17.40
CA GLN A 463 18.94 5.56 -17.10
C GLN A 463 20.08 6.14 -16.26
N THR A 464 20.32 7.44 -16.38
CA THR A 464 21.21 8.27 -15.56
C THR A 464 20.87 8.33 -14.07
N LEU A 465 19.65 7.96 -13.65
CA LEU A 465 19.23 7.89 -12.24
C LEU A 465 19.39 6.50 -11.64
N LEU A 466 19.52 5.50 -12.49
CA LEU A 466 19.71 4.11 -12.08
C LEU A 466 21.22 3.80 -11.94
N THR A 467 22.08 4.47 -12.69
CA THR A 467 23.52 4.26 -12.69
C THR A 467 24.27 5.34 -11.90
N MET A 468 25.52 5.04 -11.51
CA MET A 468 26.45 6.03 -10.97
C MET A 468 26.50 7.24 -11.92
N PRO A 469 26.57 8.48 -11.42
CA PRO A 469 26.58 9.65 -12.28
C PRO A 469 27.70 9.53 -13.33
N PRO A 470 27.47 9.96 -14.59
CA PRO A 470 28.22 9.46 -15.76
C PRO A 470 29.70 9.84 -15.84
N SER A 471 30.25 10.56 -14.85
CA SER A 471 31.63 11.00 -14.85
C SER A 471 32.29 10.75 -13.50
N GLU A 472 33.49 10.15 -13.54
CA GLU A 472 34.48 10.25 -12.46
C GLU A 472 34.81 11.73 -12.22
N GLY A 473 33.98 12.46 -11.48
CA GLY A 473 34.18 13.89 -11.25
C GLY A 473 32.95 14.72 -10.93
N THR A 474 31.73 14.15 -10.90
CA THR A 474 30.57 14.93 -10.44
C THR A 474 30.66 15.16 -8.92
N GLU A 475 31.01 16.39 -8.56
CA GLU A 475 31.05 16.92 -7.20
C GLU A 475 29.64 16.91 -6.57
N LEU A 476 29.59 16.97 -5.23
CA LEU A 476 28.38 17.22 -4.45
C LEU A 476 27.47 18.22 -5.18
N THR A 477 26.29 17.77 -5.59
CA THR A 477 25.30 18.61 -6.27
C THR A 477 24.11 18.75 -5.36
N ILE A 478 23.82 19.97 -4.92
CA ILE A 478 22.62 20.29 -4.15
C ILE A 478 21.90 21.39 -4.90
N GLU A 479 20.97 21.00 -5.76
CA GLU A 479 20.05 21.91 -6.44
C GLU A 479 18.68 21.83 -5.78
N ARG A 480 17.81 22.81 -6.07
CA ARG A 480 16.46 22.82 -5.50
C ARG A 480 15.62 21.63 -5.96
N THR A 481 15.86 21.12 -7.16
CA THR A 481 15.03 20.09 -7.79
C THR A 481 15.71 18.72 -7.83
N LYS A 482 17.03 18.64 -7.61
CA LYS A 482 17.79 17.40 -7.55
C LYS A 482 18.98 17.54 -6.60
N PHE A 483 19.35 16.46 -5.93
CA PHE A 483 20.61 16.40 -5.19
C PHE A 483 21.32 15.06 -5.36
N TYR A 484 22.64 15.12 -5.32
CA TYR A 484 23.56 13.99 -5.37
C TYR A 484 24.62 14.19 -4.27
N LEU A 485 24.57 13.36 -3.25
CA LEU A 485 25.52 13.37 -2.14
C LEU A 485 26.49 12.19 -2.30
N PRO A 486 27.76 12.43 -2.70
CA PRO A 486 28.76 11.37 -2.77
C PRO A 486 29.17 10.93 -1.36
N LEU A 487 29.20 9.63 -1.14
CA LEU A 487 29.64 8.94 0.07
C LEU A 487 30.69 7.89 -0.29
N ALA A 488 31.38 7.38 0.72
CA ALA A 488 32.39 6.33 0.53
C ALA A 488 32.21 5.21 1.56
N SER A 489 32.37 3.98 1.10
CA SER A 489 32.57 2.81 1.96
C SER A 489 34.03 2.38 1.87
N PHE A 490 34.61 2.03 3.01
CA PHE A 490 36.02 1.71 3.14
C PHE A 490 36.23 0.19 3.23
N VAL A 491 37.38 -0.26 2.72
CA VAL A 491 37.82 -1.65 2.72
C VAL A 491 39.25 -1.72 3.26
N ASP A 492 39.50 -2.71 4.12
CA ASP A 492 40.85 -3.14 4.48
C ASP A 492 41.44 -3.93 3.30
N ASP A 493 42.57 -3.47 2.74
CA ASP A 493 43.22 -4.12 1.60
C ASP A 493 44.11 -5.30 2.00
N GLY A 494 44.19 -5.63 3.30
CA GLY A 494 44.95 -6.76 3.82
C GLY A 494 46.45 -6.50 3.99
N ASP A 495 46.97 -5.38 3.45
CA ASP A 495 48.38 -4.97 3.54
C ASP A 495 48.58 -3.76 4.49
N GLY A 496 47.57 -3.44 5.29
CA GLY A 496 47.59 -2.29 6.21
C GLY A 496 47.25 -0.96 5.56
N GLY A 497 46.72 -0.98 4.33
CA GLY A 497 46.15 0.17 3.63
C GLY A 497 44.61 0.17 3.67
N VAL A 498 44.03 1.22 3.09
CA VAL A 498 42.58 1.42 3.03
C VAL A 498 42.20 1.81 1.61
N SER A 499 41.44 0.96 0.94
CA SER A 499 40.78 1.29 -0.32
C SER A 499 39.34 1.76 -0.04
N PHE A 500 38.67 2.34 -1.03
CA PHE A 500 37.28 2.77 -0.85
C PHE A 500 36.46 2.64 -2.13
N LYS A 501 35.15 2.42 -1.96
CA LYS A 501 34.14 2.46 -3.02
C LYS A 501 33.26 3.68 -2.83
N LYS A 502 33.13 4.49 -3.87
CA LYS A 502 32.19 5.63 -3.88
C LYS A 502 30.78 5.14 -4.16
N TYR A 503 29.81 5.69 -3.44
CA TYR A 503 28.39 5.53 -3.70
C TYR A 503 27.66 6.88 -3.49
N TRP A 504 26.38 6.98 -3.85
CA TRP A 504 25.65 8.25 -3.81
C TRP A 504 24.32 8.10 -3.09
N GLN A 505 23.94 9.11 -2.31
CA GLN A 505 22.53 9.33 -2.00
C GLN A 505 21.96 10.31 -3.01
N ILE A 506 20.81 9.96 -3.57
CA ILE A 506 20.13 10.77 -4.56
C ILE A 506 18.73 11.12 -4.07
N GLY A 507 18.21 12.25 -4.53
CA GLY A 507 16.82 12.57 -4.40
C GLY A 507 16.47 13.79 -5.23
N GLY A 508 15.16 14.04 -5.38
CA GLY A 508 14.72 15.21 -6.10
C GLY A 508 13.22 15.28 -6.30
N PHE A 509 12.83 16.22 -7.13
CA PHE A 509 11.47 16.52 -7.50
C PHE A 509 10.97 15.49 -8.51
N PHE A 510 9.91 14.74 -8.19
CA PHE A 510 9.31 13.71 -9.05
C PHE A 510 7.80 13.87 -9.18
N ASN A 511 7.39 14.77 -10.06
CA ASN A 511 6.00 15.19 -10.20
C ASN A 511 5.51 15.03 -11.64
N ILE A 512 4.19 14.86 -11.78
CA ILE A 512 3.56 14.75 -13.10
C ILE A 512 3.77 16.03 -13.89
N ARG A 513 4.21 15.91 -15.14
CA ARG A 513 4.43 17.01 -16.08
C ARG A 513 3.43 16.99 -17.21
N LYS A 514 3.08 15.81 -17.69
CA LYS A 514 2.16 15.63 -18.80
C LYS A 514 1.22 14.48 -18.53
N GLU A 515 -0.04 14.63 -18.91
CA GLU A 515 -1.04 13.58 -18.94
C GLU A 515 -1.73 13.65 -20.30
N ILE A 516 -1.75 12.54 -21.03
CA ILE A 516 -2.53 12.38 -22.25
C ILE A 516 -3.69 11.47 -21.89
N ARG A 517 -4.91 11.98 -22.00
CA ARG A 517 -6.13 11.21 -21.83
C ARG A 517 -6.82 11.03 -23.17
N GLU A 518 -7.11 9.79 -23.52
CA GLU A 518 -7.88 9.42 -24.70
C GLU A 518 -9.13 8.66 -24.26
N THR A 519 -10.30 9.16 -24.63
CA THR A 519 -11.59 8.51 -24.37
C THR A 519 -12.22 8.05 -25.67
N PHE A 520 -12.86 6.88 -25.66
CA PHE A 520 -13.50 6.28 -26.83
C PHE A 520 -15.01 6.29 -26.65
N ASP A 521 -15.75 6.66 -27.70
CA ASP A 521 -17.21 6.51 -27.72
C ASP A 521 -17.63 5.08 -28.13
N SER A 522 -18.95 4.84 -28.16
CA SER A 522 -19.52 3.54 -28.54
C SER A 522 -19.27 3.15 -30.00
N GLU A 523 -18.87 4.11 -30.85
CA GLU A 523 -18.52 3.88 -32.26
C GLU A 523 -17.01 3.68 -32.45
N GLY A 524 -16.21 3.83 -31.38
CA GLY A 524 -14.76 3.69 -31.39
C GLY A 524 -14.02 4.98 -31.79
N ASN A 525 -14.70 6.12 -31.91
CA ASN A 525 -14.04 7.40 -32.17
C ASN A 525 -13.28 7.85 -30.91
N SER A 526 -12.06 8.34 -31.11
CA SER A 526 -11.20 8.76 -29.99
C SER A 526 -11.16 10.28 -29.80
N PHE A 527 -11.17 10.71 -28.54
CA PHE A 527 -11.07 12.10 -28.12
C PHE A 527 -9.85 12.27 -27.22
N ILE A 528 -8.86 13.02 -27.71
CA ILE A 528 -7.59 13.24 -27.00
C ILE A 528 -7.61 14.60 -26.29
N GLN A 529 -7.31 14.56 -25.00
CA GLN A 529 -7.05 15.72 -24.17
C GLN A 529 -5.63 15.60 -23.61
N GLU A 530 -4.83 16.63 -23.84
CA GLU A 530 -3.50 16.76 -23.27
C GLU A 530 -3.54 17.73 -22.08
N MET A 531 -2.89 17.35 -20.99
CA MET A 531 -2.74 18.17 -19.80
C MET A 531 -1.24 18.34 -19.51
N GLU A 532 -0.82 19.57 -19.33
CA GLU A 532 0.54 19.96 -19.01
C GLU A 532 0.57 20.65 -17.64
N TYR A 533 1.54 20.30 -16.81
CA TYR A 533 1.69 20.78 -15.44
C TYR A 533 3.05 21.45 -15.26
N GLU A 534 3.08 22.65 -14.67
CA GLU A 534 4.29 23.38 -14.34
C GLU A 534 4.32 23.72 -12.85
N TYR A 535 5.51 23.77 -12.26
CA TYR A 535 5.69 24.00 -10.82
C TYR A 535 6.70 25.11 -10.57
N ASN A 536 6.45 25.95 -9.56
CA ASN A 536 7.42 26.92 -9.09
C ASN A 536 8.38 26.25 -8.08
N CYS A 537 9.38 25.53 -8.60
CA CYS A 537 10.42 24.89 -7.79
C CYS A 537 11.41 25.88 -7.15
N LEU A 538 11.47 27.12 -7.65
CA LEU A 538 12.33 28.18 -7.11
C LEU A 538 11.82 28.72 -5.77
N ASN A 539 10.50 28.75 -5.54
CA ASN A 539 9.93 29.35 -4.34
C ASN A 539 9.32 28.31 -3.39
N HIS A 540 8.41 27.45 -3.86
CA HIS A 540 7.53 26.68 -2.96
C HIS A 540 7.08 25.30 -3.48
N TYR A 541 7.56 24.84 -4.64
CA TYR A 541 7.27 23.53 -5.24
C TYR A 541 5.77 23.27 -5.49
N LYS A 542 4.95 24.33 -5.62
CA LYS A 542 3.52 24.20 -5.95
C LYS A 542 3.30 24.34 -7.44
N LEU A 543 2.19 23.76 -7.89
CA LEU A 543 1.73 23.87 -9.27
C LEU A 543 1.51 25.34 -9.60
N SER A 544 2.32 25.89 -10.51
CA SER A 544 2.25 27.27 -11.01
C SER A 544 1.32 27.39 -12.21
N SER A 545 1.23 26.34 -13.04
CA SER A 545 0.28 26.32 -14.15
C SER A 545 -0.22 24.92 -14.48
N LYS A 546 -1.44 24.85 -15.03
CA LYS A 546 -2.04 23.64 -15.61
C LYS A 546 -2.66 23.99 -16.95
N THR A 547 -2.12 23.46 -18.04
CA THR A 547 -2.58 23.73 -19.40
C THR A 547 -3.30 22.52 -19.97
N SER A 548 -4.57 22.67 -20.33
CA SER A 548 -5.32 21.68 -21.11
C SER A 548 -5.27 22.04 -22.59
N LYS A 549 -4.92 21.11 -23.47
CA LYS A 549 -4.95 21.26 -24.92
C LYS A 549 -5.83 20.16 -25.53
N ASN A 550 -6.70 20.54 -26.46
CA ASN A 550 -7.44 19.63 -27.32
C ASN A 550 -7.45 20.17 -28.77
N LEU A 551 -8.17 19.50 -29.68
CA LEU A 551 -8.29 19.91 -31.08
C LEU A 551 -8.92 21.31 -31.29
N ILE A 552 -9.61 21.85 -30.28
CA ILE A 552 -10.34 23.12 -30.38
C ILE A 552 -9.48 24.30 -29.89
N GLY A 553 -8.51 24.04 -29.00
CA GLY A 553 -7.60 25.05 -28.48
C GLY A 553 -6.96 24.65 -27.15
N SER A 554 -6.30 25.60 -26.50
CA SER A 554 -5.73 25.41 -25.16
C SER A 554 -6.35 26.35 -24.13
N LYS A 555 -6.47 25.85 -22.90
CA LYS A 555 -6.84 26.60 -21.71
C LYS A 555 -5.79 26.38 -20.63
N SER A 556 -5.19 27.46 -20.14
CA SER A 556 -4.19 27.42 -19.08
C SER A 556 -4.76 28.03 -17.81
N THR A 557 -4.63 27.32 -16.70
CA THR A 557 -4.91 27.83 -15.36
C THR A 557 -3.58 28.17 -14.70
N ILE A 558 -3.36 29.43 -14.34
CA ILE A 558 -2.17 29.92 -13.64
C ILE A 558 -2.53 30.14 -12.18
N TYR A 559 -1.66 29.71 -11.27
CA TYR A 559 -1.84 29.82 -9.83
C TYR A 559 -0.76 30.73 -9.24
N TYR A 560 -1.18 31.70 -8.44
CA TYR A 560 -0.29 32.60 -7.72
C TYR A 560 -0.45 32.38 -6.23
N TYR A 561 0.64 32.12 -5.52
CA TYR A 561 0.67 31.86 -4.08
C TYR A 561 1.27 33.07 -3.32
N PRO A 562 1.10 33.15 -1.99
CA PRO A 562 1.68 34.26 -1.20
C PRO A 562 3.20 34.43 -1.40
N ASN A 563 3.93 33.34 -1.59
CA ASN A 563 5.38 33.35 -1.80
C ASN A 563 5.79 33.82 -3.22
N ASP A 564 4.87 33.95 -4.16
CA ASP A 564 5.15 34.51 -5.51
C ASP A 564 5.09 36.04 -5.53
N ILE A 565 4.67 36.65 -4.42
CA ILE A 565 4.48 38.08 -4.31
C ILE A 565 5.72 38.71 -3.67
N GLU A 566 6.44 39.49 -4.46
CA GLU A 566 7.65 40.22 -4.06
C GLU A 566 7.37 41.71 -3.88
N GLU A 567 6.53 42.28 -4.75
CA GLU A 567 6.20 43.71 -4.74
C GLU A 567 4.69 43.94 -4.87
N THR A 568 4.28 45.18 -4.65
CA THR A 568 2.86 45.56 -4.62
C THR A 568 2.15 45.47 -5.98
N ALA A 569 2.88 45.26 -7.09
CA ALA A 569 2.35 45.29 -8.46
C ALA A 569 2.41 43.91 -9.17
N ASN A 570 2.68 42.83 -8.46
CA ASN A 570 3.07 41.54 -9.07
C ASN A 570 2.01 40.86 -9.94
N LEU A 571 0.71 41.20 -9.84
CA LEU A 571 -0.38 40.41 -10.44
C LEU A 571 -1.13 41.11 -11.59
N GLY A 572 -0.63 42.23 -12.12
CA GLY A 572 -0.94 42.75 -13.46
C GLY A 572 -2.32 43.38 -13.70
N TYR A 573 -3.34 43.14 -12.87
CA TYR A 573 -4.67 43.76 -12.99
C TYR A 573 -4.76 45.12 -12.27
N ASP A 574 -4.13 45.19 -11.12
CA ASP A 574 -4.17 46.26 -10.13
C ASP A 574 -3.02 46.01 -9.14
N ASN A 575 -2.59 47.07 -8.45
CA ASN A 575 -1.66 46.91 -7.33
C ASN A 575 -2.46 46.41 -6.12
N PHE A 576 -1.87 45.62 -5.23
CA PHE A 576 -2.52 45.25 -3.97
C PHE A 576 -2.95 46.54 -3.25
N GLU A 577 -4.26 46.81 -3.21
CA GLU A 577 -4.82 48.18 -3.19
C GLU A 577 -4.51 48.95 -1.89
N SER A 578 -3.88 48.33 -0.88
CA SER A 578 -3.39 49.01 0.32
C SER A 578 -2.28 48.21 1.04
N SER A 579 -1.49 48.90 1.87
CA SER A 579 -0.50 48.28 2.78
C SER A 579 -1.07 47.14 3.64
N SER A 580 -2.39 47.09 3.85
CA SER A 580 -3.06 46.08 4.66
C SER A 580 -3.17 44.72 3.98
N GLU A 581 -3.51 44.67 2.69
CA GLU A 581 -3.56 43.42 1.92
C GLU A 581 -2.15 42.84 1.76
N TYR A 582 -1.19 43.69 1.39
CA TYR A 582 0.20 43.27 1.29
C TYR A 582 0.73 42.77 2.65
N SER A 583 0.36 43.42 3.77
CA SER A 583 0.70 42.95 5.11
C SER A 583 0.10 41.58 5.43
N ALA A 584 -1.15 41.34 5.04
CA ALA A 584 -1.81 40.04 5.19
C ALA A 584 -1.12 38.96 4.36
N ILE A 585 -0.85 39.22 3.07
CA ILE A 585 -0.09 38.31 2.19
C ILE A 585 1.28 38.01 2.80
N ASN A 586 1.99 39.03 3.29
CA ASN A 586 3.30 38.86 3.92
C ASN A 586 3.24 37.92 5.14
N LYS A 587 2.17 38.00 5.96
CA LYS A 587 1.95 37.05 7.05
C LYS A 587 1.66 35.62 6.57
N LEU A 588 1.08 35.45 5.39
CA LEU A 588 0.78 34.13 4.80
C LEU A 588 2.00 33.44 4.19
N LYS A 589 3.07 34.17 3.89
CA LYS A 589 4.33 33.62 3.35
C LYS A 589 4.96 32.59 4.29
N THR A 590 5.84 31.76 3.75
CA THR A 590 6.67 30.85 4.57
C THR A 590 7.64 31.66 5.42
N LEU A 591 8.32 32.63 4.80
CA LEU A 591 9.11 33.66 5.44
C LEU A 591 8.52 35.01 5.06
N LYS A 592 8.23 35.82 6.08
CA LYS A 592 7.86 37.21 5.89
C LYS A 592 9.05 37.99 5.32
N ASP A 593 8.79 39.16 4.76
CA ASP A 593 9.82 40.03 4.17
C ASP A 593 10.92 40.45 5.17
N ASN A 594 10.64 40.44 6.48
CA ASN A 594 11.62 40.68 7.54
C ASN A 594 12.43 39.43 7.98
N GLY A 595 12.22 38.28 7.34
CA GLY A 595 12.88 37.01 7.65
C GLY A 595 12.22 36.17 8.76
N GLU A 596 11.14 36.65 9.40
CA GLU A 596 10.40 35.86 10.38
C GLU A 596 9.56 34.75 9.71
N ARG A 597 9.28 33.67 10.44
CA ARG A 597 8.32 32.65 9.96
C ARG A 597 6.91 33.23 9.87
N GLY A 598 6.27 33.06 8.73
CA GLY A 598 4.84 33.33 8.54
C GLY A 598 3.98 32.09 8.74
N TYR A 599 2.71 32.15 8.33
CA TYR A 599 1.73 31.08 8.50
C TYR A 599 1.86 29.96 7.45
N ASN A 600 2.74 30.12 6.45
CA ASN A 600 3.04 29.12 5.42
C ASN A 600 1.77 28.57 4.74
N ARG A 601 0.89 29.47 4.29
CA ARG A 601 -0.40 29.09 3.74
C ARG A 601 -0.24 28.60 2.30
N LEU A 602 -0.80 27.42 2.02
CA LEU A 602 -0.54 26.66 0.78
C LEU A 602 -1.64 26.83 -0.28
N ILE A 603 -2.52 27.83 -0.14
CA ILE A 603 -3.59 28.11 -1.11
C ILE A 603 -3.23 29.30 -2.01
N PRO A 604 -3.66 29.28 -3.29
CA PRO A 604 -3.43 30.40 -4.19
C PRO A 604 -4.24 31.64 -3.75
N ILE A 605 -3.66 32.82 -3.95
CA ILE A 605 -4.30 34.13 -3.73
C ILE A 605 -4.91 34.69 -5.02
N GLN A 606 -4.43 34.24 -6.19
CA GLN A 606 -5.04 34.54 -7.48
C GLN A 606 -4.95 33.30 -8.38
N VAL A 607 -6.01 33.08 -9.18
CA VAL A 607 -6.09 32.04 -10.19
C VAL A 607 -6.57 32.65 -11.49
N ASP A 608 -5.77 32.51 -12.54
CA ASP A 608 -6.09 33.04 -13.87
C ASP A 608 -6.36 31.92 -14.85
N LEU A 609 -7.46 32.01 -15.59
CA LEU A 609 -7.81 31.13 -16.70
C LEU A 609 -7.60 31.88 -18.01
N ILE A 610 -6.65 31.43 -18.80
CA ILE A 610 -6.27 32.00 -20.09
C ILE A 610 -6.65 31.02 -21.19
N SER A 611 -7.12 31.51 -22.34
CA SER A 611 -7.28 30.68 -23.54
C SER A 611 -6.45 31.20 -24.70
N SER A 612 -5.91 30.28 -25.48
CA SER A 612 -5.32 30.59 -26.78
C SER A 612 -5.91 29.65 -27.83
N LYS A 613 -6.35 30.22 -28.96
CA LYS A 613 -6.57 29.44 -30.18
C LYS A 613 -5.20 29.16 -30.81
N GLU A 614 -5.07 28.02 -31.49
CA GLU A 614 -3.80 27.67 -32.16
C GLU A 614 -3.37 28.80 -33.12
N GLY A 615 -2.21 29.42 -32.85
CA GLY A 615 -1.64 30.52 -33.64
C GLY A 615 -2.02 31.95 -33.22
N GLY A 616 -2.76 32.17 -32.11
CA GLY A 616 -3.13 33.50 -31.61
C GLY A 616 -2.48 33.88 -30.27
N GLN A 617 -2.46 35.18 -29.93
CA GLN A 617 -2.12 35.63 -28.56
C GLN A 617 -3.15 35.10 -27.56
N GLY A 618 -2.68 34.69 -26.37
CA GLY A 618 -3.54 34.24 -25.28
C GLY A 618 -4.42 35.39 -24.77
N VAL A 619 -5.71 35.12 -24.63
CA VAL A 619 -6.70 36.05 -24.07
C VAL A 619 -7.09 35.53 -22.70
N SER A 620 -6.90 36.36 -21.66
CA SER A 620 -7.44 36.08 -20.33
C SER A 620 -8.96 35.91 -20.44
N LEU A 621 -9.47 34.75 -20.03
CA LEU A 621 -10.90 34.48 -20.00
C LEU A 621 -11.50 34.88 -18.67
N GLN A 622 -10.80 34.56 -17.59
CA GLN A 622 -11.29 34.78 -16.24
C GLN A 622 -10.11 34.91 -15.27
N SER A 623 -10.21 35.82 -14.33
CA SER A 623 -9.32 35.89 -13.18
C SER A 623 -10.14 35.87 -11.90
N THR A 624 -9.65 35.16 -10.89
CA THR A 624 -10.25 35.15 -9.55
C THR A 624 -9.17 35.48 -8.54
N ARG A 625 -9.34 36.56 -7.78
CA ARG A 625 -8.45 36.95 -6.68
C ARG A 625 -9.16 36.80 -5.36
N THR A 626 -8.47 36.26 -4.36
CA THR A 626 -8.90 36.27 -2.97
C THR A 626 -8.01 37.23 -2.18
N ILE A 627 -8.58 38.35 -1.78
CA ILE A 627 -7.96 39.33 -0.90
C ILE A 627 -8.05 38.82 0.53
N PHE A 628 -6.92 38.81 1.24
CA PHE A 628 -6.85 38.39 2.64
C PHE A 628 -6.75 39.60 3.57
N LYS A 629 -7.34 39.46 4.75
CA LYS A 629 -7.26 40.45 5.83
C LYS A 629 -7.01 39.73 7.15
N GLU A 630 -6.39 40.42 8.10
CA GLU A 630 -6.33 39.95 9.48
C GLU A 630 -7.64 40.29 10.21
N PHE A 631 -8.38 39.25 10.58
CA PHE A 631 -9.58 39.30 11.40
C PHE A 631 -9.22 38.82 12.79
N ASN A 632 -9.59 39.58 13.83
CA ASN A 632 -9.14 39.29 15.19
C ASN A 632 -7.58 39.23 15.28
N SER A 633 -6.99 39.37 16.46
CA SER A 633 -5.52 39.34 16.53
C SER A 633 -5.00 37.96 16.10
N GLY A 634 -4.29 37.87 14.97
CA GLY A 634 -3.61 36.66 14.52
C GLY A 634 -4.33 35.77 13.49
N LEU A 635 -5.58 36.01 13.08
CA LEU A 635 -6.25 35.19 12.05
C LEU A 635 -6.25 35.90 10.69
N VAL A 636 -5.43 35.44 9.75
CA VAL A 636 -5.46 35.94 8.37
C VAL A 636 -6.38 35.06 7.53
N LEU A 637 -7.54 35.59 7.15
CA LEU A 637 -8.64 34.88 6.49
C LEU A 637 -9.11 35.63 5.21
N PRO A 638 -9.83 34.95 4.30
CA PRO A 638 -10.41 35.58 3.12
C PRO A 638 -11.33 36.75 3.49
N HIS A 639 -11.16 37.90 2.84
CA HIS A 639 -11.99 39.07 3.03
C HIS A 639 -12.83 39.38 1.78
N ILE A 640 -12.21 39.43 0.60
CA ILE A 640 -12.92 39.74 -0.64
C ILE A 640 -12.53 38.71 -1.69
N VAL A 641 -13.50 38.26 -2.48
CA VAL A 641 -13.26 37.53 -3.72
C VAL A 641 -13.66 38.43 -4.88
N GLU A 642 -12.70 38.67 -5.76
CA GLU A 642 -12.88 39.48 -6.96
C GLU A 642 -12.76 38.59 -8.19
N GLU A 643 -13.54 38.91 -9.22
CA GLU A 643 -13.44 38.24 -10.51
C GLU A 643 -13.35 39.26 -11.63
N SER A 644 -12.67 38.88 -12.70
CA SER A 644 -12.70 39.58 -13.98
C SER A 644 -12.99 38.58 -15.09
N ILE A 645 -13.68 39.02 -16.15
CA ILE A 645 -13.88 38.27 -17.39
C ILE A 645 -13.31 39.10 -18.53
N GLY A 646 -12.35 38.55 -19.27
CA GLY A 646 -11.63 39.28 -20.31
C GLY A 646 -10.57 40.21 -19.74
N ASN A 647 -10.36 41.36 -20.39
CA ASN A 647 -9.39 42.39 -19.99
C ASN A 647 -10.09 43.59 -19.34
N VAL A 648 -10.90 43.31 -18.32
CA VAL A 648 -11.66 44.29 -17.54
C VAL A 648 -11.05 44.34 -16.13
N PRO A 649 -11.11 45.48 -15.40
CA PRO A 649 -10.70 45.51 -13.99
C PRO A 649 -11.40 44.43 -13.16
N LEU A 650 -10.74 43.99 -12.08
CA LEU A 650 -11.34 43.09 -11.11
C LEU A 650 -12.54 43.78 -10.47
N GLU A 651 -13.64 43.04 -10.37
CA GLU A 651 -14.84 43.48 -9.67
C GLU A 651 -15.06 42.57 -8.47
N THR A 652 -15.34 43.16 -7.31
CA THR A 652 -15.79 42.41 -6.15
C THR A 652 -16.99 41.55 -6.53
N ARG A 653 -16.97 40.27 -6.13
CA ARG A 653 -18.08 39.32 -6.31
C ARG A 653 -18.61 38.83 -4.98
N LEU A 654 -17.75 38.73 -3.99
CA LEU A 654 -18.06 38.26 -2.65
C LEU A 654 -17.25 39.05 -1.63
N THR A 655 -17.90 39.46 -0.55
CA THR A 655 -17.24 40.08 0.61
C THR A 655 -17.59 39.27 1.85
N TYR A 656 -16.57 38.78 2.54
CA TYR A 656 -16.64 38.23 3.88
C TYR A 656 -16.42 39.37 4.87
N HIS A 657 -17.48 39.75 5.58
CA HIS A 657 -17.48 40.92 6.45
C HIS A 657 -16.90 40.61 7.81
N GLU A 658 -17.31 39.50 8.44
CA GLU A 658 -16.93 39.16 9.80
C GLU A 658 -16.77 37.66 10.03
N TYR A 659 -15.86 37.34 10.96
CA TYR A 659 -15.59 35.99 11.45
C TYR A 659 -15.58 35.99 12.98
N ASP A 660 -15.92 34.85 13.58
CA ASP A 660 -15.75 34.68 15.02
C ASP A 660 -14.26 34.52 15.42
N ALA A 661 -14.02 34.38 16.72
CA ALA A 661 -12.66 34.27 17.29
C ALA A 661 -11.91 32.98 16.92
N ILE A 662 -12.57 31.99 16.31
CA ILE A 662 -11.97 30.72 15.86
C ILE A 662 -11.97 30.57 14.33
N GLY A 663 -12.50 31.56 13.60
CA GLY A 663 -12.46 31.63 12.14
C GLY A 663 -13.70 31.12 11.43
N ASN A 664 -14.84 30.96 12.12
CA ASN A 664 -16.12 30.69 11.47
C ASN A 664 -16.70 31.95 10.85
N LEU A 665 -17.24 31.84 9.63
CA LEU A 665 -17.84 32.96 8.91
C LEU A 665 -19.16 33.38 9.57
N LEU A 666 -19.28 34.65 9.97
CA LEU A 666 -20.51 35.20 10.58
C LEU A 666 -21.36 35.96 9.56
N GLU A 667 -20.73 36.70 8.65
CA GLU A 667 -21.44 37.53 7.69
C GLU A 667 -20.69 37.62 6.37
N PHE A 668 -21.43 37.47 5.26
CA PHE A 668 -20.92 37.73 3.92
C PHE A 668 -22.01 38.30 3.02
N SER A 669 -21.61 38.96 1.94
CA SER A 669 -22.54 39.38 0.88
C SER A 669 -21.93 39.15 -0.50
N LYS A 670 -22.79 38.90 -1.48
CA LYS A 670 -22.37 39.03 -2.89
C LYS A 670 -22.39 40.51 -3.26
N ALA A 671 -21.62 40.89 -4.27
CA ALA A 671 -21.55 42.27 -4.71
C ALA A 671 -22.93 42.80 -5.13
N ASN A 672 -23.31 43.95 -4.56
CA ASN A 672 -24.62 44.59 -4.74
C ASN A 672 -25.83 43.70 -4.40
N ASP A 673 -25.62 42.68 -3.57
CA ASP A 673 -26.65 41.76 -3.12
C ASP A 673 -26.86 41.91 -1.60
N PHE A 674 -27.87 41.21 -1.12
CA PHE A 674 -28.21 41.16 0.29
C PHE A 674 -27.13 40.46 1.12
N HIS A 675 -26.97 40.91 2.36
CA HIS A 675 -26.11 40.27 3.34
C HIS A 675 -26.73 38.94 3.78
N THR A 676 -25.85 37.98 4.05
CA THR A 676 -26.19 36.67 4.60
C THR A 676 -25.41 36.47 5.89
N VAL A 677 -26.15 36.25 6.98
CA VAL A 677 -25.60 36.02 8.31
C VAL A 677 -25.70 34.54 8.65
N TYR A 678 -24.63 33.97 9.20
CA TYR A 678 -24.65 32.67 9.84
C TYR A 678 -24.61 32.83 11.36
N LEU A 679 -25.58 32.23 12.03
CA LEU A 679 -25.54 32.04 13.48
C LEU A 679 -25.02 30.64 13.75
N TRP A 680 -24.06 30.54 14.66
CA TRP A 680 -23.43 29.26 15.01
C TRP A 680 -23.86 28.83 16.40
N GLY A 681 -24.18 27.54 16.54
CA GLY A 681 -24.57 26.92 17.80
C GLY A 681 -23.79 25.65 18.05
N TYR A 682 -24.18 24.92 19.09
CA TYR A 682 -23.37 23.83 19.65
C TYR A 682 -21.98 24.37 20.00
N ASN A 683 -21.98 25.52 20.67
CA ASN A 683 -20.87 26.41 20.96
C ASN A 683 -19.97 26.76 19.75
N ASN A 684 -20.55 27.13 18.61
CA ASN A 684 -19.91 27.58 17.35
C ASN A 684 -19.50 26.47 16.34
N ILE A 685 -19.91 25.21 16.51
CA ILE A 685 -19.48 24.09 15.65
C ILE A 685 -20.28 23.98 14.39
N TYR A 686 -21.57 24.24 14.51
CA TYR A 686 -22.49 24.06 13.42
C TYR A 686 -23.25 25.36 13.16
N PRO A 687 -23.43 25.75 11.88
CA PRO A 687 -24.27 26.87 11.53
C PRO A 687 -25.72 26.47 11.77
N VAL A 688 -26.39 27.09 12.73
CA VAL A 688 -27.77 26.76 13.11
C VAL A 688 -28.82 27.63 12.44
N ALA A 689 -28.41 28.78 11.92
CA ALA A 689 -29.24 29.58 11.04
C ALA A 689 -28.42 30.23 9.94
N GLN A 690 -29.03 30.33 8.76
CA GLN A 690 -28.62 31.18 7.66
C GLN A 690 -29.74 32.20 7.43
N ILE A 691 -29.41 33.48 7.52
CA ILE A 691 -30.38 34.56 7.41
C ILE A 691 -29.95 35.44 6.24
N GLU A 692 -30.68 35.37 5.14
CA GLU A 692 -30.47 36.26 3.99
C GLU A 692 -31.29 37.54 4.16
N ASN A 693 -30.77 38.66 3.62
CA ASN A 693 -31.36 39.99 3.71
C ASN A 693 -31.37 40.58 5.12
N ALA A 694 -30.32 40.28 5.89
CA ALA A 694 -30.04 40.90 7.19
C ALA A 694 -28.53 41.14 7.34
N THR A 695 -28.15 42.17 8.09
CA THR A 695 -26.76 42.38 8.52
C THR A 695 -26.51 41.77 9.89
N LEU A 696 -25.25 41.52 10.25
CA LEU A 696 -24.91 40.98 11.57
C LEU A 696 -25.39 41.90 12.69
N GLU A 697 -25.20 43.22 12.54
CA GLU A 697 -25.63 44.24 13.50
C GLU A 697 -27.16 44.22 13.72
N GLU A 698 -27.95 44.08 12.65
CA GLU A 698 -29.41 43.98 12.76
C GLU A 698 -29.84 42.75 13.56
N ILE A 699 -29.18 41.61 13.36
CA ILE A 699 -29.47 40.37 14.07
C ILE A 699 -29.04 40.44 15.53
N GLU A 700 -27.88 41.02 15.83
CA GLU A 700 -27.42 41.24 17.20
C GLU A 700 -28.38 42.13 18.00
N VAL A 701 -28.87 43.21 17.38
CA VAL A 701 -29.88 44.11 17.97
C VAL A 701 -31.22 43.40 18.15
N LEU A 702 -31.72 42.70 17.12
CA LEU A 702 -33.02 42.03 17.17
C LEU A 702 -33.07 40.94 18.25
N LEU A 703 -31.99 40.17 18.39
CA LEU A 703 -31.90 39.08 19.35
C LEU A 703 -31.40 39.52 20.73
N ASN A 704 -30.99 40.79 20.89
CA ASN A 704 -30.41 41.34 22.10
C ASN A 704 -29.20 40.49 22.61
N MET A 705 -28.35 40.06 21.66
CA MET A 705 -27.20 39.20 21.91
C MET A 705 -25.92 40.02 21.79
N ASN A 706 -25.15 40.14 22.88
CA ASN A 706 -23.85 40.84 22.86
C ASN A 706 -22.74 40.07 22.11
N THR A 707 -22.98 38.79 21.78
CA THR A 707 -22.20 37.98 20.85
C THR A 707 -23.12 36.90 20.28
N VAL A 708 -22.99 36.60 18.97
CA VAL A 708 -23.73 35.55 18.23
C VAL A 708 -23.47 34.10 18.72
N GLN A 709 -22.83 33.94 19.87
CA GLN A 709 -22.44 32.64 20.44
C GLN A 709 -23.62 32.00 21.15
N LEU A 710 -24.34 31.13 20.45
CA LEU A 710 -25.25 30.18 21.08
C LEU A 710 -24.37 29.14 21.81
N GLY A 711 -24.64 28.89 23.09
CA GLY A 711 -23.90 27.91 23.90
C GLY A 711 -24.09 26.47 23.39
N GLU A 712 -24.20 25.48 24.28
CA GLU A 712 -24.23 24.05 23.89
C GLU A 712 -25.42 23.65 22.97
N GLY A 713 -26.40 24.52 22.76
CA GLY A 713 -27.66 24.22 22.07
C GLY A 713 -27.89 24.96 20.75
N ASN A 714 -29.15 24.88 20.30
CA ASN A 714 -29.66 25.57 19.11
C ASN A 714 -30.35 26.92 19.48
N LEU A 715 -30.81 27.67 18.49
CA LEU A 715 -31.64 28.86 18.66
C LEU A 715 -32.89 28.58 19.50
N SER A 716 -33.22 29.49 20.42
CA SER A 716 -34.45 29.42 21.19
C SER A 716 -35.68 29.69 20.31
N GLN A 717 -36.84 29.17 20.71
CA GLN A 717 -38.09 29.43 19.98
C GLN A 717 -38.44 30.91 19.97
N GLU A 718 -38.10 31.65 21.03
CA GLU A 718 -38.23 33.11 21.08
C GLU A 718 -37.38 33.79 20.01
N ALA A 719 -36.10 33.40 19.86
CA ALA A 719 -35.22 33.96 18.83
C ALA A 719 -35.73 33.64 17.41
N ILE A 720 -36.18 32.41 17.18
CA ILE A 720 -36.79 32.00 15.91
C ILE A 720 -38.04 32.85 15.61
N ASN A 721 -38.90 33.08 16.60
CA ASN A 721 -40.11 33.90 16.43
C ASN A 721 -39.75 35.36 16.11
N LEU A 722 -38.69 35.91 16.73
CA LEU A 722 -38.19 37.25 16.43
C LEU A 722 -37.66 37.34 14.99
N LEU A 723 -36.86 36.38 14.55
CA LEU A 723 -36.37 36.31 13.17
C LEU A 723 -37.53 36.23 12.16
N TYR A 724 -38.54 35.39 12.44
CA TYR A 724 -39.72 35.27 11.58
C TYR A 724 -40.69 36.46 11.65
N SER A 725 -40.58 37.31 12.67
CA SER A 725 -41.37 38.55 12.76
C SER A 725 -40.97 39.59 11.71
N LYS A 726 -39.79 39.42 11.10
CA LYS A 726 -39.26 40.22 10.00
C LYS A 726 -39.52 39.52 8.67
N PRO A 727 -40.61 39.85 7.94
CA PRO A 727 -40.95 39.17 6.69
C PRO A 727 -39.90 39.35 5.57
N GLU A 728 -39.05 40.37 5.68
CA GLU A 728 -37.94 40.64 4.77
C GLU A 728 -36.78 39.64 4.91
N TYR A 729 -36.64 38.96 6.06
CA TYR A 729 -35.57 38.01 6.32
C TYR A 729 -35.91 36.63 5.75
N LYS A 730 -34.99 36.07 4.97
CA LYS A 730 -35.12 34.68 4.50
C LYS A 730 -34.27 33.79 5.40
N VAL A 731 -34.95 33.13 6.33
CA VAL A 731 -34.32 32.37 7.40
C VAL A 731 -34.38 30.88 7.07
N SER A 732 -33.22 30.27 6.88
CA SER A 732 -33.06 28.81 6.92
C SER A 732 -32.52 28.41 8.28
N LEU A 733 -33.11 27.38 8.88
CA LEU A 733 -32.71 26.88 10.20
C LEU A 733 -32.18 25.45 10.06
N TYR A 734 -31.21 25.11 10.89
CA TYR A 734 -30.55 23.82 10.87
C TYR A 734 -30.47 23.25 12.29
N ASP A 735 -30.90 22.01 12.44
CA ASP A 735 -30.73 21.20 13.65
C ASP A 735 -29.72 20.11 13.39
N TYR A 736 -28.87 19.79 14.35
CA TYR A 736 -27.82 18.79 14.19
C TYR A 736 -27.91 17.70 15.25
N LYS A 737 -27.65 16.47 14.83
CA LYS A 737 -27.16 15.43 15.74
C LYS A 737 -25.63 15.58 15.77
N VAL A 738 -25.11 16.13 16.86
CA VAL A 738 -23.68 16.42 17.05
C VAL A 738 -22.82 15.18 16.71
N GLY A 739 -21.80 15.35 15.88
CA GLY A 739 -20.93 14.25 15.42
C GLY A 739 -21.53 13.32 14.35
N VAL A 740 -22.74 13.62 13.86
CA VAL A 740 -23.46 12.83 12.84
C VAL A 740 -23.77 13.66 11.60
N GLY A 741 -24.53 14.74 11.77
CA GLY A 741 -24.99 15.58 10.65
C GLY A 741 -26.32 16.29 10.96
N LEU A 742 -26.92 16.90 9.94
CA LEU A 742 -28.22 17.55 10.02
C LEU A 742 -29.29 16.58 10.50
N SER A 743 -30.05 16.90 11.54
CA SER A 743 -31.23 16.14 11.98
C SER A 743 -32.55 16.78 11.52
N GLY A 744 -32.52 18.08 11.27
CA GLY A 744 -33.64 18.87 10.78
C GLY A 744 -33.15 20.08 10.01
N GLN A 745 -33.96 20.53 9.06
CA GLN A 745 -33.76 21.79 8.37
C GLN A 745 -35.12 22.44 8.11
N ASN A 746 -35.22 23.75 8.26
CA ASN A 746 -36.30 24.53 7.64
C ASN A 746 -35.71 25.29 6.47
N ASP A 747 -36.26 25.10 5.29
CA ASP A 747 -35.85 25.84 4.09
C ASP A 747 -36.41 27.27 4.06
N LEU A 748 -36.06 28.03 3.01
CA LEU A 748 -36.50 29.41 2.80
C LEU A 748 -38.04 29.57 2.73
N ASN A 749 -38.76 28.49 2.40
CA ASN A 749 -40.24 28.46 2.37
C ASN A 749 -40.84 27.97 3.69
N ARG A 750 -40.02 27.78 4.73
CA ARG A 750 -40.40 27.21 6.04
C ARG A 750 -40.93 25.79 5.91
N ILE A 751 -40.52 25.06 4.88
CA ILE A 751 -40.79 23.64 4.75
C ILE A 751 -39.73 22.92 5.58
N SER A 752 -40.20 22.18 6.58
CA SER A 752 -39.34 21.38 7.44
C SER A 752 -38.98 20.07 6.76
N SER A 753 -37.69 19.78 6.70
CA SER A 753 -37.14 18.49 6.31
C SER A 753 -36.51 17.81 7.53
N LYS A 754 -36.79 16.52 7.72
CA LYS A 754 -36.16 15.69 8.76
C LYS A 754 -35.21 14.70 8.13
N TYR A 755 -34.02 14.63 8.72
CA TYR A 755 -32.92 13.81 8.23
C TYR A 755 -32.76 12.62 9.16
N TYR A 756 -32.80 11.43 8.58
CA TYR A 756 -32.70 10.19 9.33
C TYR A 756 -31.44 9.46 8.89
N TYR A 757 -30.69 9.01 9.89
CA TYR A 757 -29.48 8.25 9.69
C TYR A 757 -29.71 6.78 10.04
N ASP A 758 -28.98 5.90 9.39
CA ASP A 758 -28.86 4.54 9.89
C ASP A 758 -28.04 4.52 11.18
N LYS A 759 -27.95 3.33 11.75
CA LYS A 759 -27.14 3.10 12.94
C LYS A 759 -25.66 3.40 12.72
N LEU A 760 -25.18 3.58 11.49
CA LEU A 760 -23.78 3.93 11.19
C LEU A 760 -23.54 5.44 11.05
N ASN A 761 -24.53 6.27 11.35
CA ASN A 761 -24.49 7.71 11.11
C ASN A 761 -24.38 8.08 9.62
N ARG A 762 -24.91 7.24 8.72
CA ARG A 762 -25.05 7.53 7.27
C ARG A 762 -26.50 7.91 6.96
N LEU A 763 -26.71 8.96 6.17
CA LEU A 763 -28.03 9.54 5.89
C LEU A 763 -28.90 8.58 5.06
N ILE A 764 -29.95 7.95 5.61
CA ILE A 764 -30.77 6.97 4.87
C ILE A 764 -32.05 7.52 4.26
N ARG A 765 -32.60 8.60 4.82
CA ARG A 765 -33.76 9.26 4.23
C ARG A 765 -33.88 10.70 4.69
N ILE A 766 -34.55 11.48 3.86
CA ILE A 766 -35.02 12.83 4.16
C ILE A 766 -36.54 12.79 4.00
N GLU A 767 -37.27 13.28 5.00
CA GLU A 767 -38.74 13.41 4.96
C GLU A 767 -39.14 14.87 5.02
N ASP A 768 -40.26 15.23 4.37
CA ASP A 768 -40.88 16.55 4.50
C ASP A 768 -41.71 16.69 5.79
N LYS A 769 -42.34 17.86 5.96
CA LYS A 769 -43.17 18.20 7.12
C LYS A 769 -44.39 17.28 7.30
N ASP A 770 -44.89 16.69 6.22
CA ASP A 770 -46.07 15.82 6.20
C ASP A 770 -45.69 14.33 6.32
N GLY A 771 -44.38 14.05 6.43
CA GLY A 771 -43.83 12.70 6.58
C GLY A 771 -43.63 11.97 5.25
N PHE A 772 -43.73 12.67 4.11
CA PHE A 772 -43.41 12.08 2.81
C PHE A 772 -41.91 12.05 2.61
N ILE A 773 -41.42 10.94 2.05
CA ILE A 773 -40.00 10.77 1.76
C ILE A 773 -39.63 11.64 0.55
N ILE A 774 -38.78 12.64 0.78
CA ILE A 774 -38.17 13.48 -0.26
C ILE A 774 -37.06 12.71 -0.94
N GLU A 775 -36.19 12.10 -0.14
CA GLU A 775 -35.00 11.39 -0.61
C GLU A 775 -34.80 10.14 0.23
N LYS A 776 -34.38 9.05 -0.42
CA LYS A 776 -34.03 7.80 0.25
C LYS A 776 -32.72 7.28 -0.31
N ASN A 777 -31.72 7.22 0.56
CA ASN A 777 -30.41 6.69 0.23
C ASN A 777 -30.33 5.24 0.69
N SER A 778 -30.08 4.37 -0.27
CA SER A 778 -29.76 2.97 0.00
C SER A 778 -28.26 2.80 -0.19
N TYR A 779 -27.52 2.68 0.92
CA TYR A 779 -26.08 2.43 0.90
C TYR A 779 -25.81 0.98 0.53
N ASN A 780 -25.87 0.72 -0.77
CA ASN A 780 -25.34 -0.48 -1.39
C ASN A 780 -23.88 -0.18 -1.71
N TYR A 781 -22.96 -1.01 -1.25
CA TYR A 781 -21.57 -0.88 -1.69
C TYR A 781 -21.50 -1.30 -3.17
N ILE A 782 -21.27 -0.32 -4.05
CA ILE A 782 -20.70 -0.54 -5.39
C ILE A 782 -19.19 -0.61 -5.19
N ASN A 783 -18.57 -1.70 -5.66
CA ASN A 783 -17.12 -1.74 -5.83
C ASN A 783 -16.73 -0.80 -6.98
N ASP A 784 -15.63 -0.06 -6.85
CA ASP A 784 -14.87 0.46 -8.01
C ASP A 784 -14.32 -0.67 -8.90
#